data_AF-A0A452QLN0-F1
#
_entry.id   AF-A0A452QLN0-F1
#
_cell.length_a   1.000
_cell.length_b   1.000
_cell.length_c   1.000
_cell.angle_alpha   90.00
_cell.angle_beta   90.00
_cell.angle_gamma   90.00
#
_symmetry.space_group_name_H-M   'P 1'
#
loop_
_entity.id
_entity.type
_entity.pdbx_description
1 polymer ?
#
loop_
_entity_poly.entity_id
_entity_poly.type
_entity_poly.pdbx_seq_one_letter_code
_entity_poly.pdbx_strand_id
1 'polypeptide(L)'
;IDMYPHGLIATGGNDHNICIFSLESPAPLYILKGHKNTGEYNALSIIEIIHLTGLYYSSFHTGHEDCVRGLAILSETEFLSCANDASIRRWQITGECLEVYYGHTNYIYSISVFPNCKDFVTTAEDRSLRIWKHGECAQTIRLPAQSIWCCCVLDNGDIVVGASDGIIRVFTESEDRTASTEEIKAFEKELSQATIDSKTGDLGDINAEQLPGREHLNEPGTREGQTRLIRDGEKVEAYQWSVSEGRWIKIGDVVGSSGANQQTSGKVLYEGKEFDYVFSIDVNEGGPSYKLPYNISDDPWLTAYNFLQKNDLNPMFLDQVAKFIIDNTKGQMLGLGNTSFSDPFTGGGRYVPGSSSGSSNTLPAADPFTGGGRYVPGSANMGTTMAGVDPFTGNSAYRSAASKTVNIYFPKKEAVTFDQANPTQILGKLKELNGTAPEEKKLTEDDLILLEKILSLICNSSSEKPTAQQLQILWKAINWPEDIVFPALDILRLSIKHPNVNDNFCNEKEGAQFSSHLISLLNPKGKPANQLLALRTFCNCFVGQAGQKLMMSQRESLMSHAIELKSGSNKNIHIALATLTLNYSVCFHKDHNIEGKAQCLSVISTVLEVVQDLEATFRLLVALGTLISDDLNAVQLAKSLGVDSQIKKYASVSEPAKVSECCRLILNLL
;
A
#
# COMPACT_ATOMS: atom_id res chain seq x y z
N ILE A 1 9.33 -20.47 -38.46
CA ILE A 1 8.92 -19.61 -39.60
C ILE A 1 8.17 -20.47 -40.62
N ASP A 2 8.83 -21.43 -41.29
CA ASP A 2 8.33 -22.25 -42.42
C ASP A 2 6.97 -22.97 -42.22
N MET A 3 6.51 -23.16 -40.98
CA MET A 3 5.25 -23.83 -40.66
C MET A 3 4.03 -22.89 -40.59
N TYR A 4 4.26 -21.57 -40.40
CA TYR A 4 3.21 -20.55 -40.27
C TYR A 4 3.71 -19.23 -40.89
N PRO A 5 3.75 -19.11 -42.23
CA PRO A 5 4.37 -17.99 -42.93
C PRO A 5 3.66 -16.64 -42.75
N HIS A 6 2.40 -16.66 -42.28
CA HIS A 6 1.58 -15.48 -42.00
C HIS A 6 1.44 -15.19 -40.49
N GLY A 7 2.29 -15.81 -39.66
CA GLY A 7 2.21 -15.70 -38.20
C GLY A 7 1.06 -16.50 -37.59
N LEU A 8 0.77 -16.21 -36.32
CA LEU A 8 -0.32 -16.81 -35.55
C LEU A 8 -1.01 -15.73 -34.72
N ILE A 9 -2.34 -15.83 -34.59
CA ILE A 9 -3.16 -14.88 -33.83
C ILE A 9 -3.49 -15.51 -32.47
N ALA A 10 -3.14 -14.82 -31.39
CA ALA A 10 -3.51 -15.22 -30.02
C ALA A 10 -4.69 -14.36 -29.52
N THR A 11 -5.72 -14.99 -28.97
CA THR A 11 -6.86 -14.31 -28.34
C THR A 11 -7.05 -14.80 -26.91
N GLY A 12 -6.94 -13.91 -25.92
CA GLY A 12 -7.30 -14.21 -24.53
C GLY A 12 -8.79 -13.95 -24.26
N GLY A 13 -9.44 -14.84 -23.50
CA GLY A 13 -10.84 -14.73 -23.11
C GLY A 13 -11.07 -14.73 -21.59
N ASN A 14 -12.28 -14.35 -21.16
CA ASN A 14 -12.73 -14.42 -19.76
C ASN A 14 -13.08 -15.87 -19.32
N ASP A 15 -12.66 -16.87 -20.10
CA ASP A 15 -12.91 -18.30 -19.92
C ASP A 15 -11.62 -19.07 -19.55
N HIS A 16 -10.57 -18.33 -19.16
CA HIS A 16 -9.23 -18.81 -18.77
C HIS A 16 -8.45 -19.52 -19.90
N ASN A 17 -8.90 -19.34 -21.15
CA ASN A 17 -8.26 -19.88 -22.34
C ASN A 17 -7.56 -18.78 -23.14
N ILE A 18 -6.37 -19.06 -23.67
CA ILE A 18 -5.83 -18.38 -24.85
C ILE A 18 -5.99 -19.31 -26.04
N CYS A 19 -6.75 -18.88 -27.02
CA CYS A 19 -6.93 -19.58 -28.30
C CYS A 19 -5.91 -19.05 -29.32
N ILE A 20 -5.19 -19.96 -29.97
CA ILE A 20 -4.20 -19.65 -31.00
C ILE A 20 -4.75 -20.09 -32.36
N PHE A 21 -4.82 -19.17 -33.32
CA PHE A 21 -5.34 -19.39 -34.67
C PHE A 21 -4.26 -19.18 -35.73
N SER A 22 -4.37 -19.90 -36.85
CA SER A 22 -3.79 -19.50 -38.14
C SER A 22 -4.89 -18.82 -38.96
N LEU A 23 -4.50 -17.83 -39.77
CA LEU A 23 -5.39 -17.16 -40.74
C LEU A 23 -6.07 -18.13 -41.73
N GLU A 24 -5.52 -19.34 -41.90
CA GLU A 24 -6.06 -20.39 -42.78
C GLU A 24 -7.09 -21.31 -42.08
N SER A 25 -7.29 -21.19 -40.75
CA SER A 25 -8.15 -22.10 -39.97
C SER A 25 -9.18 -21.32 -39.11
N PRO A 26 -10.49 -21.52 -39.32
CA PRO A 26 -11.52 -20.95 -38.46
C PRO A 26 -11.63 -21.66 -37.09
N ALA A 27 -10.91 -22.77 -36.89
CA ALA A 27 -10.79 -23.46 -35.61
C ALA A 27 -9.43 -23.15 -34.95
N PRO A 28 -9.36 -23.00 -33.61
CA PRO A 28 -8.10 -22.77 -32.92
C PRO A 28 -7.18 -23.99 -33.05
N LEU A 29 -5.93 -23.75 -33.44
CA LEU A 29 -4.87 -24.75 -33.54
C LEU A 29 -4.43 -25.23 -32.15
N TYR A 30 -4.39 -24.31 -31.19
CA TYR A 30 -4.05 -24.59 -29.79
C TYR A 30 -5.01 -23.84 -28.87
N ILE A 31 -5.37 -24.47 -27.75
CA ILE A 31 -6.14 -23.84 -26.66
C ILE A 31 -5.31 -24.00 -25.39
N LEU A 32 -4.63 -22.92 -25.00
CA LEU A 32 -3.79 -22.85 -23.81
C LEU A 32 -4.69 -22.56 -22.61
N LYS A 33 -4.69 -23.45 -21.61
CA LYS A 33 -5.56 -23.36 -20.43
C LYS A 33 -4.74 -23.14 -19.18
N GLY A 34 -4.88 -21.99 -18.54
CA GLY A 34 -4.05 -21.66 -17.37
C GLY A 34 -4.28 -20.29 -16.74
N HIS A 35 -4.68 -19.28 -17.53
CA HIS A 35 -4.85 -17.89 -17.11
C HIS A 35 -6.09 -17.70 -16.24
N LYS A 36 -5.99 -18.11 -14.97
CA LYS A 36 -6.97 -17.82 -13.93
C LYS A 36 -7.05 -16.32 -13.68
N ASN A 37 -8.20 -15.88 -13.16
CA ASN A 37 -8.52 -14.49 -12.81
C ASN A 37 -8.78 -13.58 -14.02
N THR A 38 -10.02 -13.61 -14.48
CA THR A 38 -10.60 -12.65 -15.46
C THR A 38 -12.00 -12.14 -15.03
N GLY A 39 -12.54 -12.67 -13.91
CA GLY A 39 -13.79 -12.24 -13.27
C GLY A 39 -13.59 -11.66 -11.86
N GLU A 40 -12.35 -11.46 -11.42
CA GLU A 40 -11.97 -10.75 -10.19
C GLU A 40 -10.94 -9.67 -10.55
N TYR A 41 -10.86 -8.60 -9.76
CA TYR A 41 -9.83 -7.54 -9.88
C TYR A 41 -8.46 -8.02 -9.38
N ASN A 42 -8.00 -9.15 -9.89
CA ASN A 42 -6.68 -9.71 -9.64
C ASN A 42 -5.82 -9.47 -10.87
N ALA A 43 -4.98 -8.43 -10.78
CA ALA A 43 -4.00 -8.08 -11.79
C ALA A 43 -3.12 -9.27 -12.21
N LEU A 44 -3.15 -9.63 -13.49
CA LEU A 44 -2.03 -10.35 -14.10
C LEU A 44 -0.87 -9.37 -14.27
N SER A 45 -0.02 -9.29 -13.24
CA SER A 45 1.29 -8.63 -13.23
C SER A 45 2.41 -9.52 -13.80
N ILE A 46 2.04 -10.63 -14.45
CA ILE A 46 2.92 -11.62 -15.07
C ILE A 46 2.70 -11.56 -16.58
N ILE A 47 3.78 -11.36 -17.34
CA ILE A 47 3.79 -11.44 -18.80
C ILE A 47 4.47 -12.77 -19.17
N GLU A 48 3.72 -13.69 -19.78
CA GLU A 48 4.19 -15.02 -20.16
C GLU A 48 4.53 -15.07 -21.67
N ILE A 49 5.80 -15.28 -21.99
CA ILE A 49 6.27 -15.44 -23.38
C ILE A 49 6.42 -16.94 -23.68
N ILE A 50 5.67 -17.43 -24.66
CA ILE A 50 5.60 -18.86 -24.98
C ILE A 50 6.31 -19.14 -26.30
N HIS A 51 7.49 -19.77 -26.23
CA HIS A 51 8.28 -20.09 -27.42
C HIS A 51 7.79 -21.39 -28.09
N LEU A 52 7.08 -21.25 -29.22
CA LEU A 52 6.35 -22.34 -29.90
C LEU A 52 7.22 -23.49 -30.45
N THR A 53 8.55 -23.37 -30.41
CA THR A 53 9.49 -24.40 -30.91
C THR A 53 9.99 -25.39 -29.85
N GLY A 54 9.59 -25.23 -28.58
CA GLY A 54 9.65 -26.31 -27.58
C GLY A 54 10.41 -26.02 -26.27
N LEU A 55 9.77 -26.44 -25.16
CA LEU A 55 10.37 -26.83 -23.87
C LEU A 55 11.26 -25.83 -23.11
N TYR A 56 11.09 -24.52 -23.35
CA TYR A 56 11.54 -23.49 -22.41
C TYR A 56 10.38 -22.59 -22.00
N TYR A 57 10.19 -22.44 -20.68
CA TYR A 57 9.15 -21.61 -20.06
C TYR A 57 9.85 -20.66 -19.09
N SER A 58 9.80 -19.36 -19.39
CA SER A 58 10.34 -18.29 -18.57
C SER A 58 9.18 -17.42 -18.07
N SER A 59 8.73 -17.68 -16.85
CA SER A 59 7.85 -16.75 -16.14
C SER A 59 8.73 -15.64 -15.56
N PHE A 60 8.46 -14.39 -15.94
CA PHE A 60 9.09 -13.22 -15.35
C PHE A 60 8.27 -12.77 -14.14
N HIS A 61 8.92 -12.19 -13.13
CA HIS A 61 8.27 -11.82 -11.87
C HIS A 61 8.39 -10.32 -11.62
N THR A 62 7.25 -9.71 -11.23
CA THR A 62 7.08 -8.32 -10.80
C THR A 62 7.49 -7.25 -11.82
N GLY A 63 6.50 -6.54 -12.33
CA GLY A 63 6.67 -5.43 -13.28
C GLY A 63 5.65 -4.33 -13.04
N HIS A 64 4.46 -4.52 -13.61
CA HIS A 64 3.30 -3.66 -13.33
C HIS A 64 2.72 -3.92 -11.92
N GLU A 65 2.14 -2.87 -11.33
CA GLU A 65 1.48 -2.91 -10.01
C GLU A 65 -0.01 -3.28 -10.08
N ASP A 66 -0.64 -3.23 -11.27
CA ASP A 66 -2.05 -3.58 -11.53
C ASP A 66 -2.19 -4.22 -12.96
N CYS A 67 -3.41 -4.57 -13.37
CA CYS A 67 -3.75 -5.40 -14.54
C CYS A 67 -3.04 -4.95 -15.82
N VAL A 68 -2.23 -5.81 -16.45
CA VAL A 68 -1.78 -5.58 -17.83
C VAL A 68 -2.98 -5.69 -18.78
N ARG A 69 -3.20 -4.67 -19.61
CA ARG A 69 -4.38 -4.51 -20.47
C ARG A 69 -4.09 -4.61 -21.97
N GLY A 70 -2.87 -4.29 -22.38
CA GLY A 70 -2.44 -4.40 -23.77
C GLY A 70 -0.95 -4.66 -23.87
N LEU A 71 -0.57 -5.38 -24.94
CA LEU A 71 0.81 -5.63 -25.35
C LEU A 71 0.96 -5.20 -26.81
N ALA A 72 2.09 -4.60 -27.18
CA ALA A 72 2.40 -4.26 -28.57
C ALA A 72 3.88 -4.56 -28.87
N ILE A 73 4.16 -5.20 -30.00
CA ILE A 73 5.54 -5.61 -30.37
C ILE A 73 6.28 -4.39 -30.94
N LEU A 74 7.52 -4.16 -30.51
CA LEU A 74 8.44 -3.19 -31.11
C LEU A 74 9.43 -3.89 -32.06
N SER A 75 9.93 -5.07 -31.69
CA SER A 75 10.86 -5.86 -32.49
C SER A 75 10.85 -7.34 -32.08
N GLU A 76 11.59 -8.18 -32.82
CA GLU A 76 11.87 -9.59 -32.45
C GLU A 76 12.38 -9.77 -31.00
N THR A 77 12.99 -8.73 -30.42
CA THR A 77 13.58 -8.77 -29.07
C THR A 77 12.91 -7.86 -28.05
N GLU A 78 11.92 -7.04 -28.45
CA GLU A 78 11.32 -6.04 -27.57
C GLU A 78 9.82 -5.82 -27.78
N PHE A 79 9.11 -5.50 -26.69
CA PHE A 79 7.69 -5.18 -26.71
C PHE A 79 7.34 -4.12 -25.65
N LEU A 80 6.18 -3.50 -25.82
CA LEU A 80 5.54 -2.60 -24.87
C LEU A 80 4.39 -3.29 -24.16
N SER A 81 4.15 -2.94 -22.90
CA SER A 81 2.92 -3.26 -22.16
C SER A 81 2.30 -2.00 -21.56
N CYS A 82 0.98 -1.97 -21.45
CA CYS A 82 0.24 -0.94 -20.70
C CYS A 82 -0.72 -1.59 -19.69
N ALA A 83 -1.02 -0.89 -18.60
CA ALA A 83 -1.77 -1.46 -17.50
C ALA A 83 -2.71 -0.46 -16.80
N ASN A 84 -3.54 -1.00 -15.91
CA ASN A 84 -4.31 -0.21 -14.96
C ASN A 84 -3.42 0.65 -14.04
N ASP A 85 -2.14 0.32 -13.81
CA ASP A 85 -1.22 1.11 -12.95
C ASP A 85 -0.79 2.46 -13.56
N ALA A 86 -1.45 2.92 -14.63
CA ALA A 86 -1.15 4.12 -15.40
C ALA A 86 0.29 4.21 -15.94
N SER A 87 1.06 3.12 -15.89
CA SER A 87 2.39 3.02 -16.51
C SER A 87 2.34 2.27 -17.84
N ILE A 88 3.29 2.63 -18.70
CA ILE A 88 3.60 1.92 -19.94
C ILE A 88 5.05 1.46 -19.80
N ARG A 89 5.36 0.21 -20.16
CA ARG A 89 6.68 -0.37 -19.93
C ARG A 89 7.24 -0.97 -21.21
N ARG A 90 8.49 -0.65 -21.52
CA ARG A 90 9.27 -1.25 -22.61
C ARG A 90 10.10 -2.39 -22.04
N TRP A 91 10.02 -3.54 -22.67
CA TRP A 91 10.62 -4.79 -22.20
C TRP A 91 11.51 -5.40 -23.28
N GLN A 92 12.57 -6.07 -22.85
CA GLN A 92 13.23 -7.09 -23.65
C GLN A 92 12.53 -8.44 -23.43
N ILE A 93 12.53 -9.32 -24.44
CA ILE A 93 11.97 -10.69 -24.35
C ILE A 93 12.65 -11.58 -23.27
N THR A 94 13.75 -11.11 -22.69
CA THR A 94 14.47 -11.72 -21.54
C THR A 94 13.84 -11.37 -20.18
N GLY A 95 12.80 -10.53 -20.15
CA GLY A 95 12.13 -10.06 -18.94
C GLY A 95 12.73 -8.78 -18.33
N GLU A 96 13.76 -8.19 -18.95
CA GLU A 96 14.34 -6.92 -18.51
C GLU A 96 13.40 -5.75 -18.85
N CYS A 97 13.03 -4.95 -17.85
CA CYS A 97 12.29 -3.70 -18.04
C CYS A 97 13.28 -2.61 -18.45
N LEU A 98 13.25 -2.21 -19.73
CA LEU A 98 14.19 -1.26 -20.32
C LEU A 98 13.82 0.19 -19.95
N GLU A 99 12.55 0.56 -20.12
CA GLU A 99 12.03 1.91 -19.86
C GLU A 99 10.61 1.85 -19.26
N VAL A 100 10.23 2.89 -18.53
CA VAL A 100 8.87 3.08 -17.98
C VAL A 100 8.41 4.50 -18.30
N TYR A 101 7.28 4.61 -18.99
CA TYR A 101 6.65 5.88 -19.34
C TYR A 101 5.43 6.13 -18.46
N TYR A 102 5.29 7.36 -17.98
CA TYR A 102 4.15 7.85 -17.20
C TYR A 102 3.55 9.08 -17.87
N GLY A 103 2.23 9.25 -17.75
CA GLY A 103 1.56 10.44 -18.30
C GLY A 103 0.05 10.34 -18.31
N HIS A 104 -0.50 9.13 -18.44
CA HIS A 104 -1.91 8.89 -18.13
C HIS A 104 -2.16 9.03 -16.63
N THR A 105 -3.38 9.46 -16.27
CA THR A 105 -3.80 9.73 -14.88
C THR A 105 -4.98 8.88 -14.43
N ASN A 106 -5.23 7.78 -15.15
CA ASN A 106 -6.11 6.67 -14.78
C ASN A 106 -5.75 5.43 -15.65
N TYR A 107 -6.48 4.33 -15.48
CA TYR A 107 -6.23 3.02 -16.12
C TYR A 107 -6.01 3.10 -17.64
N ILE A 108 -4.90 2.53 -18.13
CA ILE A 108 -4.62 2.43 -19.58
C ILE A 108 -5.21 1.14 -20.10
N TYR A 109 -6.05 1.25 -21.12
CA TYR A 109 -6.88 0.17 -21.62
C TYR A 109 -6.38 -0.44 -22.95
N SER A 110 -5.56 0.29 -23.70
CA SER A 110 -5.00 -0.21 -24.96
C SER A 110 -3.71 0.51 -25.34
N ILE A 111 -2.89 -0.17 -26.14
CA ILE A 111 -1.63 0.30 -26.71
C ILE A 111 -1.47 -0.22 -28.14
N SER A 112 -0.93 0.60 -29.04
CA SER A 112 -0.68 0.24 -30.44
C SER A 112 0.57 0.96 -30.95
N VAL A 113 1.39 0.28 -31.76
CA VAL A 113 2.69 0.78 -32.25
C VAL A 113 2.55 1.28 -33.69
N PHE A 114 3.19 2.40 -34.04
CA PHE A 114 3.21 2.90 -35.41
C PHE A 114 4.05 2.01 -36.35
N PRO A 115 3.81 2.03 -37.67
CA PRO A 115 4.64 1.32 -38.66
C PRO A 115 6.15 1.65 -38.67
N ASN A 116 6.59 2.65 -37.90
CA ASN A 116 8.00 2.97 -37.70
C ASN A 116 8.70 2.15 -36.58
N CYS A 117 7.95 1.29 -35.87
CA CYS A 117 8.41 0.40 -34.80
C CYS A 117 9.14 1.12 -33.64
N LYS A 118 8.78 2.37 -33.36
CA LYS A 118 9.38 3.19 -32.30
C LYS A 118 8.35 4.02 -31.53
N ASP A 119 7.51 4.72 -32.28
CA ASP A 119 6.45 5.55 -31.73
C ASP A 119 5.22 4.67 -31.44
N PHE A 120 4.39 5.08 -30.50
CA PHE A 120 3.19 4.33 -30.11
C PHE A 120 2.06 5.25 -29.63
N VAL A 121 0.86 4.69 -29.51
CA VAL A 121 -0.31 5.36 -28.96
C VAL A 121 -0.90 4.56 -27.80
N THR A 122 -1.52 5.25 -26.85
CA THR A 122 -2.27 4.62 -25.76
C THR A 122 -3.60 5.32 -25.48
N THR A 123 -4.57 4.56 -24.98
CA THR A 123 -5.92 5.04 -24.64
C THR A 123 -6.31 4.63 -23.24
N ALA A 124 -6.91 5.55 -22.47
CA ALA A 124 -7.16 5.35 -21.04
C ALA A 124 -8.55 5.84 -20.57
N GLU A 125 -8.82 5.55 -19.30
CA GLU A 125 -9.96 6.07 -18.55
C GLU A 125 -9.83 7.58 -18.20
N ASP A 126 -8.64 8.17 -18.34
CA ASP A 126 -8.43 9.63 -18.17
C ASP A 126 -9.01 10.50 -19.31
N ARG A 127 -9.76 9.87 -20.22
CA ARG A 127 -10.44 10.43 -21.40
C ARG A 127 -9.48 10.91 -22.50
N SER A 128 -8.20 10.51 -22.43
CA SER A 128 -7.19 10.85 -23.44
C SER A 128 -6.69 9.66 -24.27
N LEU A 129 -6.45 9.95 -25.54
CA LEU A 129 -5.54 9.28 -26.45
C LEU A 129 -4.20 10.02 -26.35
N ARG A 130 -3.10 9.31 -26.09
CA ARG A 130 -1.75 9.89 -26.08
C ARG A 130 -0.93 9.31 -27.22
N ILE A 131 -0.15 10.19 -27.86
CA ILE A 131 0.82 9.84 -28.89
C ILE A 131 2.21 10.01 -28.28
N TRP A 132 2.99 8.93 -28.30
CA TRP A 132 4.32 8.86 -27.72
C TRP A 132 5.34 8.81 -28.85
N LYS A 133 6.29 9.76 -28.85
CA LYS A 133 7.38 9.79 -29.83
C LYS A 133 8.71 9.95 -29.10
N HIS A 134 9.69 9.11 -29.43
CA HIS A 134 11.01 9.06 -28.75
C HIS A 134 10.96 8.88 -27.22
N GLY A 135 9.93 8.21 -26.68
CA GLY A 135 9.71 8.01 -25.25
C GLY A 135 8.95 9.13 -24.53
N GLU A 136 8.73 10.27 -25.19
CA GLU A 136 8.01 11.42 -24.64
C GLU A 136 6.55 11.49 -25.13
N CYS A 137 5.67 12.06 -24.30
CA CYS A 137 4.25 12.27 -24.63
C CYS A 137 4.09 13.47 -25.58
N ALA A 138 4.25 13.21 -26.87
CA ALA A 138 4.32 14.21 -27.94
C ALA A 138 2.97 14.85 -28.31
N GLN A 139 1.84 14.19 -28.04
CA GLN A 139 0.50 14.79 -28.18
C GLN A 139 -0.51 14.17 -27.20
N THR A 140 -1.45 14.99 -26.68
CA THR A 140 -2.58 14.52 -25.86
C THR A 140 -3.92 14.94 -26.48
N ILE A 141 -4.69 13.98 -26.98
CA ILE A 141 -6.00 14.20 -27.61
C ILE A 141 -7.10 13.73 -26.64
N ARG A 142 -7.94 14.64 -26.15
CA ARG A 142 -9.11 14.30 -25.30
C ARG A 142 -10.37 14.07 -26.13
N LEU A 143 -11.22 13.14 -25.70
CA LEU A 143 -12.53 12.86 -26.31
C LEU A 143 -13.69 13.28 -25.39
N PRO A 144 -14.89 13.58 -25.95
CA PRO A 144 -16.12 13.84 -25.18
C PRO A 144 -16.75 12.56 -24.57
N ALA A 145 -15.94 11.57 -24.20
CA ALA A 145 -16.34 10.29 -23.64
C ALA A 145 -15.78 10.11 -22.21
N GLN A 146 -16.33 9.19 -21.42
CA GLN A 146 -15.83 8.89 -20.07
C GLN A 146 -14.61 7.95 -20.06
N SER A 147 -14.40 7.18 -21.11
CA SER A 147 -13.21 6.32 -21.27
C SER A 147 -12.93 6.05 -22.74
N ILE A 148 -11.67 5.75 -23.07
CA ILE A 148 -11.29 5.26 -24.39
C ILE A 148 -10.74 3.84 -24.23
N TRP A 149 -11.47 2.85 -24.76
CA TRP A 149 -11.24 1.43 -24.44
C TRP A 149 -10.26 0.73 -25.39
N CYS A 150 -10.15 1.18 -26.64
CA CYS A 150 -9.28 0.57 -27.63
C CYS A 150 -8.67 1.58 -28.63
N CYS A 151 -7.47 1.26 -29.11
CA CYS A 151 -6.82 1.94 -30.22
C CYS A 151 -6.21 0.96 -31.23
N CYS A 152 -6.10 1.37 -32.48
CA CYS A 152 -5.38 0.69 -33.55
C CYS A 152 -4.74 1.73 -34.46
N VAL A 153 -3.42 1.65 -34.66
CA VAL A 153 -2.74 2.41 -35.73
C VAL A 153 -2.84 1.63 -37.04
N LEU A 154 -3.14 2.33 -38.13
CA LEU A 154 -3.23 1.78 -39.49
C LEU A 154 -1.89 1.93 -40.24
N ASP A 155 -1.71 1.15 -41.30
CA ASP A 155 -0.49 1.16 -42.15
C ASP A 155 -0.16 2.55 -42.74
N ASN A 156 -1.17 3.43 -42.87
CA ASN A 156 -1.02 4.81 -43.37
C ASN A 156 -0.72 5.85 -42.28
N GLY A 157 -0.54 5.42 -41.02
CA GLY A 157 -0.28 6.29 -39.86
C GLY A 157 -1.53 6.82 -39.15
N ASP A 158 -2.74 6.59 -39.68
CA ASP A 158 -3.98 7.04 -39.02
C ASP A 158 -4.28 6.22 -37.76
N ILE A 159 -4.86 6.86 -36.74
CA ILE A 159 -5.16 6.26 -35.44
C ILE A 159 -6.68 6.10 -35.30
N VAL A 160 -7.15 4.86 -35.23
CA VAL A 160 -8.55 4.52 -34.94
C VAL A 160 -8.72 4.29 -33.44
N VAL A 161 -9.75 4.88 -32.82
CA VAL A 161 -10.08 4.66 -31.40
C VAL A 161 -11.58 4.38 -31.18
N GLY A 162 -11.87 3.52 -30.21
CA GLY A 162 -13.24 3.24 -29.73
C GLY A 162 -13.43 3.71 -28.29
N ALA A 163 -14.50 4.47 -28.03
CA ALA A 163 -14.74 5.12 -26.75
C ALA A 163 -16.09 4.75 -26.12
N SER A 164 -16.26 5.10 -24.84
CA SER A 164 -17.42 4.72 -24.02
C SER A 164 -18.75 5.38 -24.42
N ASP A 165 -18.71 6.32 -25.37
CA ASP A 165 -19.89 6.95 -25.99
C ASP A 165 -20.46 6.11 -27.16
N GLY A 166 -19.80 5.00 -27.52
CA GLY A 166 -20.17 4.13 -28.63
C GLY A 166 -19.70 4.65 -30.00
N ILE A 167 -18.89 5.70 -30.04
CA ILE A 167 -18.40 6.32 -31.28
C ILE A 167 -16.97 5.85 -31.56
N ILE A 168 -16.75 5.38 -32.79
CA ILE A 168 -15.39 5.16 -33.34
C ILE A 168 -14.93 6.47 -33.98
N ARG A 169 -13.71 6.91 -33.65
CA ARG A 169 -13.09 8.10 -34.23
C ARG A 169 -11.77 7.73 -34.91
N VAL A 170 -11.40 8.49 -35.94
CA VAL A 170 -10.14 8.34 -36.67
C VAL A 170 -9.40 9.67 -36.64
N PHE A 171 -8.13 9.63 -36.25
CA PHE A 171 -7.23 10.78 -36.24
C PHE A 171 -6.14 10.59 -37.29
N THR A 172 -5.73 11.66 -37.95
CA THR A 172 -4.77 11.65 -39.05
C THR A 172 -3.85 12.86 -38.98
N GLU A 173 -2.60 12.71 -39.42
CA GLU A 173 -1.68 13.83 -39.68
C GLU A 173 -1.73 14.31 -41.16
N SER A 174 -2.65 13.75 -41.96
CA SER A 174 -2.74 13.98 -43.41
C SER A 174 -3.79 15.04 -43.74
N GLU A 175 -3.36 16.16 -44.32
CA GLU A 175 -4.24 17.29 -44.69
C GLU A 175 -5.37 16.87 -45.64
N ASP A 176 -5.12 15.90 -46.54
CA ASP A 176 -6.08 15.33 -47.49
C ASP A 176 -7.17 14.45 -46.86
N ARG A 177 -6.94 13.94 -45.64
CA ARG A 177 -7.89 13.13 -44.86
C ARG A 177 -8.47 13.87 -43.65
N THR A 178 -8.09 15.13 -43.47
CA THR A 178 -8.58 15.96 -42.36
C THR A 178 -10.07 16.26 -42.52
N ALA A 179 -10.83 16.16 -41.43
CA ALA A 179 -12.28 16.40 -41.42
C ALA A 179 -12.62 17.86 -41.78
N SER A 180 -13.88 18.12 -42.17
CA SER A 180 -14.31 19.48 -42.49
C SER A 180 -14.19 20.41 -41.29
N THR A 181 -14.07 21.72 -41.56
CA THR A 181 -14.02 22.75 -40.51
C THR A 181 -15.28 22.72 -39.63
N GLU A 182 -16.41 22.31 -40.19
CA GLU A 182 -17.70 22.15 -39.52
C GLU A 182 -17.70 20.94 -38.57
N GLU A 183 -17.13 19.80 -38.99
CA GLU A 183 -16.96 18.59 -38.15
C GLU A 183 -15.95 18.81 -37.03
N ILE A 184 -14.82 19.49 -37.30
CA ILE A 184 -13.83 19.85 -36.28
C ILE A 184 -14.47 20.75 -35.22
N LYS A 185 -15.23 21.78 -35.63
CA LYS A 185 -15.96 22.65 -34.69
C LYS A 185 -17.08 21.92 -33.94
N ALA A 186 -17.71 20.90 -34.55
CA ALA A 186 -18.69 20.07 -33.86
C ALA A 186 -18.00 19.24 -32.75
N PHE A 187 -16.86 18.63 -33.04
CA PHE A 187 -16.05 17.89 -32.07
C PHE A 187 -15.49 18.78 -30.96
N GLU A 188 -14.90 19.94 -31.29
CA GLU A 188 -14.47 20.95 -30.30
C GLU A 188 -15.63 21.37 -29.39
N LYS A 189 -16.84 21.54 -29.97
CA LYS A 189 -18.04 21.90 -29.21
C LYS A 189 -18.50 20.76 -28.29
N GLU A 190 -18.58 19.52 -28.78
CA GLU A 190 -18.89 18.34 -27.95
C GLU A 190 -17.91 18.20 -26.78
N LEU A 191 -16.60 18.34 -27.06
CA LEU A 191 -15.56 18.32 -26.04
C LEU A 191 -15.73 19.47 -25.03
N SER A 192 -16.04 20.69 -25.49
CA SER A 192 -16.31 21.84 -24.62
C SER A 192 -17.58 21.70 -23.76
N GLN A 193 -18.50 20.81 -24.15
CA GLN A 193 -19.75 20.48 -23.45
C GLN A 193 -19.63 19.24 -22.56
N ALA A 194 -18.57 18.44 -22.73
CA ALA A 194 -18.30 17.29 -21.89
C ALA A 194 -17.86 17.74 -20.49
N THR A 195 -18.73 17.55 -19.50
CA THR A 195 -18.44 17.89 -18.10
C THR A 195 -17.15 17.23 -17.64
N ILE A 196 -16.27 18.01 -17.01
CA ILE A 196 -15.11 17.51 -16.28
C ILE A 196 -15.50 17.37 -14.81
N ASP A 197 -15.53 16.12 -14.32
CA ASP A 197 -15.43 15.86 -12.88
C ASP A 197 -14.02 16.29 -12.43
N SER A 198 -13.95 17.12 -11.39
CA SER A 198 -12.70 17.69 -10.88
C SER A 198 -11.73 16.61 -10.37
N LYS A 199 -12.24 15.41 -10.06
CA LYS A 199 -11.46 14.22 -9.69
C LYS A 199 -10.76 13.54 -10.87
N THR A 200 -11.05 13.91 -12.12
CA THR A 200 -10.42 13.26 -13.30
C THR A 200 -8.97 13.70 -13.50
N GLY A 201 -8.09 13.13 -12.67
CA GLY A 201 -6.67 12.94 -12.97
C GLY A 201 -5.73 14.12 -12.71
N ASP A 202 -6.23 15.37 -12.66
CA ASP A 202 -5.34 16.52 -12.85
C ASP A 202 -5.76 17.84 -12.15
N LEU A 203 -6.90 17.89 -11.43
CA LEU A 203 -7.55 19.17 -11.07
C LEU A 203 -8.02 19.34 -9.59
N GLY A 204 -8.25 18.27 -8.83
CA GLY A 204 -8.48 18.31 -7.36
C GLY A 204 -9.81 18.94 -6.90
N ASP A 205 -9.91 19.34 -5.62
CA ASP A 205 -11.02 20.20 -5.15
C ASP A 205 -10.70 21.65 -5.46
N ILE A 206 -11.52 22.25 -6.32
CA ILE A 206 -11.25 23.56 -6.92
C ILE A 206 -11.95 24.65 -6.12
N ASN A 207 -11.19 25.51 -5.44
CA ASN A 207 -11.75 26.76 -4.93
C ASN A 207 -11.93 27.76 -6.09
N ALA A 208 -13.11 27.77 -6.70
CA ALA A 208 -13.47 28.62 -7.83
C ALA A 208 -13.30 30.13 -7.57
N GLU A 209 -13.25 30.57 -6.31
CA GLU A 209 -13.00 31.97 -5.96
C GLU A 209 -11.55 32.43 -6.23
N GLN A 210 -10.59 31.51 -6.27
CA GLN A 210 -9.16 31.78 -6.39
C GLN A 210 -8.59 31.59 -7.81
N LEU A 211 -9.44 31.25 -8.79
CA LEU A 211 -9.00 30.95 -10.16
C LEU A 211 -8.72 32.21 -11.00
N PRO A 212 -7.73 32.16 -11.92
CA PRO A 212 -7.47 33.23 -12.88
C PRO A 212 -8.62 33.41 -13.89
N GLY A 213 -8.74 34.61 -14.47
CA GLY A 213 -9.68 34.91 -15.54
C GLY A 213 -9.13 34.59 -16.94
N ARG A 214 -9.96 34.80 -17.96
CA ARG A 214 -9.64 34.49 -19.37
C ARG A 214 -8.40 35.20 -19.92
N GLU A 215 -7.95 36.29 -19.30
CA GLU A 215 -6.71 36.97 -19.67
C GLU A 215 -5.48 36.06 -19.61
N HIS A 216 -5.48 35.04 -18.76
CA HIS A 216 -4.39 34.06 -18.65
C HIS A 216 -4.34 33.06 -19.83
N LEU A 217 -5.29 33.08 -20.77
CA LEU A 217 -5.22 32.29 -22.01
C LEU A 217 -4.38 32.98 -23.11
N ASN A 218 -3.93 34.22 -22.89
CA ASN A 218 -3.03 34.93 -23.83
C ASN A 218 -1.56 34.56 -23.64
N GLU A 219 -1.20 33.97 -22.50
CA GLU A 219 0.13 33.40 -22.26
C GLU A 219 0.21 32.01 -22.94
N PRO A 220 1.27 31.71 -23.70
CA PRO A 220 1.47 30.38 -24.24
C PRO A 220 1.77 29.35 -23.14
N GLY A 221 1.29 28.12 -23.31
CA GLY A 221 1.65 27.01 -22.42
C GLY A 221 3.09 26.55 -22.62
N THR A 222 3.67 25.98 -21.56
CA THR A 222 5.09 25.57 -21.51
C THR A 222 5.35 24.18 -22.09
N ARG A 223 4.32 23.33 -22.18
CA ARG A 223 4.43 21.93 -22.62
C ARG A 223 3.10 21.37 -23.11
N GLU A 224 3.18 20.36 -23.98
CA GLU A 224 2.02 19.67 -24.52
C GLU A 224 1.12 19.11 -23.41
N GLY A 225 -0.19 19.25 -23.61
CA GLY A 225 -1.19 18.75 -22.70
C GLY A 225 -1.25 19.44 -21.34
N GLN A 226 -0.51 20.54 -21.10
CA GLN A 226 -0.64 21.36 -19.89
C GLN A 226 -2.08 21.83 -19.72
N THR A 227 -2.62 21.74 -18.50
CA THR A 227 -3.99 22.14 -18.16
C THR A 227 -4.01 23.51 -17.46
N ARG A 228 -5.05 24.30 -17.72
CA ARG A 228 -5.38 25.52 -16.97
C ARG A 228 -6.88 25.56 -16.67
N LEU A 229 -7.22 26.05 -15.47
CA LEU A 229 -8.60 26.36 -15.08
C LEU A 229 -8.80 27.88 -15.17
N ILE A 230 -9.92 28.26 -15.77
CA ILE A 230 -10.26 29.66 -16.06
C ILE A 230 -11.63 29.96 -15.49
N ARG A 231 -11.76 31.06 -14.76
CA ARG A 231 -13.05 31.55 -14.27
C ARG A 231 -13.73 32.41 -15.32
N ASP A 232 -14.93 32.01 -15.73
CA ASP A 232 -15.83 32.79 -16.60
C ASP A 232 -17.10 33.15 -15.82
N GLY A 233 -17.02 34.22 -15.03
CA GLY A 233 -18.09 34.66 -14.14
C GLY A 233 -18.35 33.69 -12.99
N GLU A 234 -19.49 32.98 -13.06
CA GLU A 234 -19.89 31.92 -12.11
C GLU A 234 -19.42 30.53 -12.56
N LYS A 235 -18.91 30.37 -13.79
CA LYS A 235 -18.42 29.10 -14.30
C LYS A 235 -16.92 28.93 -14.12
N VAL A 236 -16.50 27.67 -14.01
CA VAL A 236 -15.10 27.24 -14.19
C VAL A 236 -15.02 26.48 -15.51
N GLU A 237 -14.16 26.95 -16.41
CA GLU A 237 -13.83 26.31 -17.67
C GLU A 237 -12.44 25.68 -17.59
N ALA A 238 -12.28 24.51 -18.21
CA ALA A 238 -10.99 23.84 -18.32
C ALA A 238 -10.43 23.99 -19.74
N TYR A 239 -9.14 24.30 -19.82
CA TYR A 239 -8.38 24.47 -21.05
C TYR A 239 -7.12 23.60 -21.04
N GLN A 240 -6.68 23.19 -22.23
CA GLN A 240 -5.47 22.41 -22.44
C GLN A 240 -4.60 23.03 -23.54
N TRP A 241 -3.29 23.13 -23.30
CA TRP A 241 -2.34 23.63 -24.29
C TRP A 241 -2.01 22.56 -25.33
N SER A 242 -2.11 22.93 -26.60
CA SER A 242 -1.53 22.19 -27.72
C SER A 242 -0.28 22.90 -28.20
N VAL A 243 0.86 22.20 -28.20
CA VAL A 243 2.12 22.68 -28.78
C VAL A 243 2.07 22.63 -30.30
N SER A 244 1.41 21.62 -30.88
CA SER A 244 1.26 21.47 -32.34
C SER A 244 0.40 22.56 -32.96
N GLU A 245 -0.63 23.04 -32.26
CA GLU A 245 -1.53 24.11 -32.72
C GLU A 245 -1.17 25.50 -32.15
N GLY A 246 -0.24 25.56 -31.18
CA GLY A 246 0.21 26.81 -30.54
C GLY A 246 -0.90 27.57 -29.79
N ARG A 247 -1.92 26.88 -29.28
CA ARG A 247 -3.10 27.48 -28.65
C ARG A 247 -3.63 26.70 -27.44
N TRP A 248 -4.39 27.39 -26.60
CA TRP A 248 -5.26 26.76 -25.60
C TRP A 248 -6.56 26.30 -26.24
N ILE A 249 -6.87 25.02 -26.12
CA ILE A 249 -8.11 24.37 -26.56
C ILE A 249 -9.03 24.22 -25.34
N LYS A 250 -10.31 24.57 -25.44
CA LYS A 250 -11.27 24.32 -24.35
C LYS A 250 -11.62 22.84 -24.30
N ILE A 251 -11.51 22.24 -23.12
CA ILE A 251 -11.73 20.79 -22.89
C ILE A 251 -12.95 20.46 -22.03
N GLY A 252 -13.67 21.46 -21.52
CA GLY A 252 -14.96 21.27 -20.84
C GLY A 252 -15.34 22.39 -19.87
N ASP A 253 -16.57 22.31 -19.33
CA ASP A 253 -17.00 23.00 -18.11
C ASP A 253 -16.72 22.10 -16.89
N VAL A 254 -16.38 22.68 -15.74
CA VAL A 254 -16.13 21.98 -14.47
C VAL A 254 -17.27 22.27 -13.48
N VAL A 255 -17.74 21.24 -12.76
CA VAL A 255 -18.87 21.35 -11.82
C VAL A 255 -18.42 21.01 -10.39
N GLY A 256 -18.68 21.91 -9.44
CA GLY A 256 -18.41 21.68 -8.03
C GLY A 256 -19.34 20.63 -7.41
N SER A 257 -18.78 19.75 -6.58
CA SER A 257 -19.41 18.55 -6.02
C SER A 257 -20.39 18.82 -4.87
N SER A 258 -21.36 19.72 -5.06
CA SER A 258 -22.38 20.08 -4.06
C SER A 258 -23.47 18.99 -3.87
N GLY A 259 -23.10 17.88 -3.24
CA GLY A 259 -24.02 16.95 -2.58
C GLY A 259 -24.69 15.89 -3.47
N ALA A 260 -24.01 14.76 -3.67
CA ALA A 260 -24.61 13.53 -4.17
C ALA A 260 -24.05 12.30 -3.42
N ASN A 261 -24.86 11.27 -3.25
CA ASN A 261 -24.45 9.99 -2.64
C ASN A 261 -24.01 8.98 -3.71
N GLN A 262 -23.06 8.12 -3.32
CA GLN A 262 -22.63 6.87 -3.97
C GLN A 262 -21.77 6.93 -5.25
N GLN A 263 -20.61 6.25 -5.15
CA GLN A 263 -20.00 5.35 -6.16
C GLN A 263 -19.34 5.93 -7.43
N THR A 264 -18.26 6.70 -7.24
CA THR A 264 -16.96 6.49 -7.90
C THR A 264 -15.82 6.87 -6.92
N SER A 265 -14.59 6.40 -7.16
CA SER A 265 -13.45 6.71 -6.28
C SER A 265 -13.20 8.22 -6.23
N GLY A 266 -12.89 8.74 -5.05
CA GLY A 266 -12.70 10.18 -4.82
C GLY A 266 -11.31 10.70 -5.19
N LYS A 267 -10.49 9.90 -5.87
CA LYS A 267 -9.04 10.06 -5.95
C LYS A 267 -8.52 10.15 -7.38
N VAL A 268 -7.37 10.81 -7.52
CA VAL A 268 -6.56 10.99 -8.73
C VAL A 268 -5.47 9.90 -8.76
N LEU A 269 -5.36 9.15 -9.87
CA LEU A 269 -4.29 8.15 -10.03
C LEU A 269 -3.03 8.80 -10.62
N TYR A 270 -1.90 8.65 -9.93
CA TYR A 270 -0.58 9.16 -10.37
C TYR A 270 0.53 8.20 -9.95
N GLU A 271 1.44 7.85 -10.88
CA GLU A 271 2.49 6.84 -10.67
C GLU A 271 1.96 5.51 -10.07
N GLY A 272 0.79 5.07 -10.58
CA GLY A 272 0.09 3.85 -10.16
C GLY A 272 -0.59 3.91 -8.79
N LYS A 273 -0.64 5.08 -8.13
CA LYS A 273 -1.16 5.22 -6.76
C LYS A 273 -2.25 6.29 -6.70
N GLU A 274 -3.33 6.01 -5.97
CA GLU A 274 -4.45 6.93 -5.81
C GLU A 274 -4.16 7.99 -4.73
N PHE A 275 -4.20 9.27 -5.10
CA PHE A 275 -4.03 10.43 -4.22
C PHE A 275 -5.31 11.27 -4.17
N ASP A 276 -5.59 11.94 -3.06
CA ASP A 276 -6.75 12.85 -2.99
C ASP A 276 -6.55 14.09 -3.88
N TYR A 277 -5.30 14.54 -4.06
CA TYR A 277 -4.91 15.65 -4.93
C TYR A 277 -3.60 15.36 -5.67
N VAL A 278 -3.43 15.97 -6.85
CA VAL A 278 -2.13 16.08 -7.53
C VAL A 278 -1.98 17.51 -8.07
N PHE A 279 -1.14 18.31 -7.43
CA PHE A 279 -0.90 19.69 -7.84
C PHE A 279 0.16 19.78 -8.95
N SER A 280 0.13 20.87 -9.71
CA SER A 280 1.21 21.24 -10.64
C SER A 280 1.97 22.43 -10.06
N ILE A 281 3.29 22.30 -9.91
CA ILE A 281 4.15 23.32 -9.31
C ILE A 281 5.19 23.76 -10.36
N ASP A 282 5.10 25.01 -10.77
CA ASP A 282 6.10 25.67 -11.62
C ASP A 282 7.13 26.38 -10.73
N VAL A 283 8.40 26.01 -10.83
CA VAL A 283 9.45 26.44 -9.86
C VAL A 283 10.19 27.70 -10.31
N ASN A 284 10.21 27.99 -11.62
CA ASN A 284 10.75 29.20 -12.22
C ASN A 284 9.90 29.56 -13.45
N GLU A 285 9.85 30.85 -13.81
CA GLU A 285 9.25 31.28 -15.09
C GLU A 285 9.98 30.61 -16.27
N GLY A 286 9.26 29.80 -17.05
CA GLY A 286 9.82 29.02 -18.17
C GLY A 286 10.55 27.73 -17.78
N GLY A 287 10.52 27.32 -16.49
CA GLY A 287 11.02 26.01 -16.05
C GLY A 287 10.03 24.86 -16.32
N PRO A 288 10.46 23.60 -16.17
CA PRO A 288 9.55 22.45 -16.22
C PRO A 288 8.55 22.45 -15.05
N SER A 289 7.29 22.12 -15.34
CA SER A 289 6.26 21.90 -14.32
C SER A 289 6.42 20.54 -13.65
N TYR A 290 6.46 20.50 -12.32
CA TYR A 290 6.54 19.25 -11.56
C TYR A 290 5.18 18.89 -10.96
N LYS A 291 4.88 17.59 -10.85
CA LYS A 291 3.65 17.08 -10.21
C LYS A 291 3.89 16.77 -8.74
N LEU A 292 2.97 17.22 -7.89
CA LEU A 292 3.01 17.05 -6.44
C LEU A 292 1.76 16.27 -5.99
N PRO A 293 1.85 14.93 -5.87
CA PRO A 293 0.78 14.10 -5.33
C PRO A 293 0.66 14.25 -3.80
N TYR A 294 -0.57 14.32 -3.29
CA TYR A 294 -0.87 14.59 -1.87
C TYR A 294 -2.22 13.98 -1.46
N ASN A 295 -2.28 13.17 -0.39
CA ASN A 295 -3.54 12.82 0.27
C ASN A 295 -3.87 13.78 1.42
N ILE A 296 -5.15 13.93 1.75
CA ILE A 296 -5.66 14.62 2.95
C ILE A 296 -5.06 14.03 4.24
N SER A 297 -4.73 12.73 4.23
CA SER A 297 -4.06 12.04 5.33
C SER A 297 -2.60 12.41 5.53
N ASP A 298 -1.93 12.90 4.48
CA ASP A 298 -0.48 13.09 4.44
C ASP A 298 -0.10 14.44 5.06
N ASP A 299 1.10 14.54 5.64
CA ASP A 299 1.60 15.79 6.19
C ASP A 299 2.08 16.75 5.07
N PRO A 300 1.54 17.97 4.94
CA PRO A 300 1.91 18.90 3.87
C PRO A 300 3.40 19.26 3.83
N TRP A 301 4.07 19.33 4.98
CA TRP A 301 5.48 19.70 5.06
C TRP A 301 6.37 18.52 4.65
N LEU A 302 6.03 17.31 5.08
CA LEU A 302 6.71 16.10 4.64
C LEU A 302 6.51 15.85 3.15
N THR A 303 5.30 16.09 2.61
CA THR A 303 5.05 15.93 1.16
C THR A 303 5.76 17.01 0.35
N ALA A 304 5.75 18.28 0.78
CA ALA A 304 6.55 19.34 0.16
C ALA A 304 8.06 19.02 0.18
N TYR A 305 8.58 18.51 1.30
CA TYR A 305 9.97 18.07 1.43
C TYR A 305 10.30 16.91 0.46
N ASN A 306 9.48 15.86 0.45
CA ASN A 306 9.65 14.72 -0.45
C ASN A 306 9.58 15.16 -1.92
N PHE A 307 8.69 16.08 -2.25
CA PHE A 307 8.52 16.64 -3.59
C PHE A 307 9.75 17.45 -4.03
N LEU A 308 10.28 18.33 -3.18
CA LEU A 308 11.50 19.08 -3.50
C LEU A 308 12.70 18.14 -3.65
N GLN A 309 12.83 17.14 -2.77
CA GLN A 309 13.90 16.15 -2.83
C GLN A 309 13.81 15.23 -4.05
N LYS A 310 12.60 14.80 -4.46
CA LYS A 310 12.39 13.93 -5.64
C LYS A 310 12.77 14.62 -6.94
N ASN A 311 12.59 15.94 -7.01
CA ASN A 311 12.74 16.74 -8.24
C ASN A 311 14.04 17.59 -8.26
N ASP A 312 14.96 17.37 -7.30
CA ASP A 312 16.22 18.09 -7.09
C ASP A 312 16.06 19.64 -7.02
N LEU A 313 15.04 20.08 -6.26
CA LEU A 313 14.65 21.47 -6.13
C LEU A 313 15.19 22.10 -4.84
N ASN A 314 15.51 23.39 -4.88
CA ASN A 314 16.13 24.11 -3.75
C ASN A 314 15.28 23.98 -2.46
N PRO A 315 15.83 23.41 -1.37
CA PRO A 315 15.12 23.23 -0.09
C PRO A 315 14.57 24.52 0.53
N MET A 316 15.08 25.70 0.14
CA MET A 316 14.53 27.00 0.60
C MET A 316 13.06 27.22 0.18
N PHE A 317 12.57 26.51 -0.85
CA PHE A 317 11.17 26.56 -1.25
C PHE A 317 10.23 25.71 -0.38
N LEU A 318 10.75 24.94 0.60
CA LEU A 318 9.95 24.07 1.47
C LEU A 318 8.79 24.81 2.13
N ASP A 319 9.08 25.98 2.68
CA ASP A 319 8.13 26.86 3.36
C ASP A 319 7.01 27.34 2.42
N GLN A 320 7.35 27.59 1.15
CA GLN A 320 6.43 28.07 0.12
C GLN A 320 5.56 26.93 -0.44
N VAL A 321 6.14 25.76 -0.72
CA VAL A 321 5.41 24.59 -1.25
C VAL A 321 4.51 23.97 -0.18
N ALA A 322 4.96 23.88 1.07
CA ALA A 322 4.11 23.38 2.17
C ALA A 322 2.90 24.31 2.42
N LYS A 323 3.11 25.62 2.41
CA LYS A 323 2.02 26.61 2.48
C LYS A 323 1.10 26.51 1.27
N PHE A 324 1.64 26.37 0.06
CA PHE A 324 0.84 26.16 -1.15
C PHE A 324 -0.09 24.94 -1.03
N ILE A 325 0.37 23.79 -0.51
CA ILE A 325 -0.50 22.63 -0.27
C ILE A 325 -1.62 23.00 0.71
N ILE A 326 -1.28 23.58 1.86
CA ILE A 326 -2.24 23.97 2.92
C ILE A 326 -3.28 24.98 2.40
N ASP A 327 -2.83 25.97 1.63
CA ASP A 327 -3.65 27.05 1.07
C ASP A 327 -4.48 26.64 -0.15
N ASN A 328 -4.22 25.48 -0.77
CA ASN A 328 -5.08 24.91 -1.81
C ASN A 328 -6.03 23.82 -1.27
N THR A 329 -5.70 23.18 -0.15
CA THR A 329 -6.53 22.12 0.50
C THR A 329 -7.44 22.65 1.62
N LYS A 330 -7.89 23.91 1.48
CA LYS A 330 -8.48 24.72 2.57
C LYS A 330 -9.59 23.99 3.35
N GLY A 331 -9.31 23.71 4.62
CA GLY A 331 -10.30 23.31 5.62
C GLY A 331 -10.70 21.83 5.61
N GLN A 332 -10.50 21.07 4.53
CA GLN A 332 -10.78 19.63 4.49
C GLN A 332 -9.66 18.76 5.11
N MET A 333 -8.99 19.23 6.15
CA MET A 333 -8.04 18.41 6.92
C MET A 333 -8.79 17.44 7.85
N LEU A 334 -9.26 16.32 7.31
CA LEU A 334 -9.66 15.16 8.12
C LEU A 334 -8.41 14.63 8.85
N GLY A 335 -8.30 14.96 10.14
CA GLY A 335 -7.05 15.07 10.89
C GLY A 335 -5.99 13.97 10.69
N LEU A 336 -5.07 14.23 9.76
CA LEU A 336 -3.71 13.66 9.63
C LEU A 336 -3.53 12.23 10.15
N GLY A 337 -4.28 11.29 9.56
CA GLY A 337 -4.07 9.85 9.71
C GLY A 337 -2.82 9.37 8.95
N ASN A 338 -1.67 9.98 9.23
CA ASN A 338 -0.47 9.91 8.39
C ASN A 338 0.08 8.47 8.28
N THR A 339 0.02 7.91 7.06
CA THR A 339 0.37 6.52 6.78
C THR A 339 1.87 6.33 6.59
N SER A 340 2.55 5.82 7.63
CA SER A 340 3.95 5.43 7.53
C SER A 340 4.15 4.20 6.63
N PHE A 341 5.10 4.34 5.70
CA PHE A 341 5.60 3.34 4.74
C PHE A 341 5.96 1.99 5.39
N SER A 342 5.88 0.89 4.63
CA SER A 342 6.20 -0.47 5.10
C SER A 342 7.26 -1.16 4.22
N ASP A 343 8.17 -1.94 4.83
CA ASP A 343 9.12 -2.82 4.12
C ASP A 343 8.67 -4.29 4.16
N PRO A 344 9.12 -5.14 3.21
CA PRO A 344 8.63 -6.52 3.05
C PRO A 344 8.89 -7.50 4.21
N PHE A 345 9.80 -7.23 5.16
CA PHE A 345 10.04 -8.15 6.29
C PHE A 345 10.04 -7.52 7.70
N THR A 346 10.05 -6.18 7.84
CA THR A 346 9.89 -5.51 9.15
C THR A 346 8.88 -4.36 9.18
N GLY A 347 8.25 -3.99 8.05
CA GLY A 347 7.18 -3.00 8.05
C GLY A 347 7.62 -1.54 8.20
N GLY A 348 8.83 -1.15 7.76
CA GLY A 348 9.15 0.27 7.58
C GLY A 348 10.53 0.60 7.00
N GLY A 349 10.59 0.96 5.71
CA GLY A 349 11.84 1.35 5.04
C GLY A 349 11.89 2.84 4.68
N ARG A 350 12.90 3.57 5.19
CA ARG A 350 13.44 4.80 4.58
C ARG A 350 14.96 4.83 4.68
N TYR A 351 15.58 5.47 3.69
CA TYR A 351 17.03 5.49 3.44
C TYR A 351 17.70 6.83 3.87
N VAL A 352 19.03 6.86 3.77
CA VAL A 352 20.06 7.84 4.18
C VAL A 352 20.45 8.72 2.96
N PRO A 353 21.23 9.83 3.04
CA PRO A 353 21.78 10.56 4.17
C PRO A 353 21.11 11.95 4.34
N GLY A 354 21.82 12.90 4.97
CA GLY A 354 21.59 14.34 4.82
C GLY A 354 22.87 15.09 4.47
N SER A 355 22.81 16.42 4.38
CA SER A 355 23.90 17.42 4.46
C SER A 355 23.24 18.81 4.39
N SER A 356 23.83 19.94 4.82
CA SER A 356 25.18 20.31 5.29
C SER A 356 25.04 21.29 6.49
N SER A 357 26.03 21.98 7.07
CA SER A 357 27.48 22.14 6.89
C SER A 357 28.07 22.76 8.18
N GLY A 358 29.22 22.28 8.66
CA GLY A 358 29.86 22.84 9.87
C GLY A 358 31.26 22.28 10.14
N SER A 359 32.30 22.92 9.59
CA SER A 359 33.73 22.60 9.78
C SER A 359 34.20 22.84 11.23
N SER A 360 35.21 22.16 11.80
CA SER A 360 36.57 22.02 11.24
C SER A 360 37.52 21.09 12.04
N ASN A 361 38.48 20.46 11.34
CA ASN A 361 39.87 20.11 11.76
C ASN A 361 40.10 19.13 12.96
N THR A 362 41.10 18.22 12.97
CA THR A 362 42.23 17.97 12.05
C THR A 362 42.72 16.49 12.08
N LEU A 363 43.39 16.06 11.00
CA LEU A 363 44.09 14.77 10.80
C LEU A 363 45.51 14.75 11.46
N PRO A 364 46.22 13.60 11.67
CA PRO A 364 46.54 12.52 10.68
C PRO A 364 46.52 11.06 11.22
N ALA A 365 46.91 9.97 10.52
CA ALA A 365 46.76 9.49 9.13
C ALA A 365 47.62 8.21 8.94
N ALA A 366 47.06 7.04 8.55
CA ALA A 366 47.78 5.86 8.00
C ALA A 366 46.83 4.69 7.58
N ASP A 367 47.30 3.86 6.64
CA ASP A 367 46.71 2.65 6.01
C ASP A 367 47.89 1.89 5.31
N PRO A 368 47.82 0.68 4.68
CA PRO A 368 46.86 -0.45 4.72
C PRO A 368 47.48 -1.85 5.05
N PHE A 369 46.62 -2.88 5.09
CA PHE A 369 46.89 -4.33 4.84
C PHE A 369 48.15 -5.04 5.39
N THR A 370 47.98 -6.07 6.25
CA THR A 370 48.46 -7.48 6.01
C THR A 370 48.18 -8.45 7.18
N GLY A 371 48.08 -9.75 6.86
CA GLY A 371 48.14 -10.87 7.82
C GLY A 371 46.78 -11.40 8.35
N GLY A 372 46.49 -12.70 8.37
CA GLY A 372 47.24 -13.85 7.82
C GLY A 372 47.08 -15.14 8.64
N GLY A 373 46.21 -16.06 8.23
CA GLY A 373 46.06 -17.39 8.86
C GLY A 373 45.12 -18.31 8.06
N ARG A 374 45.56 -19.54 7.75
CA ARG A 374 44.83 -20.52 6.91
C ARG A 374 44.83 -21.90 7.59
N TYR A 375 43.85 -22.73 7.19
CA TYR A 375 43.87 -24.22 7.25
C TYR A 375 43.72 -24.84 8.66
N VAL A 376 43.25 -26.08 8.86
CA VAL A 376 43.07 -27.26 7.97
C VAL A 376 41.75 -28.01 8.33
N PRO A 377 41.03 -28.68 7.40
CA PRO A 377 40.03 -29.70 7.72
C PRO A 377 40.66 -31.12 7.85
N GLY A 378 40.14 -31.97 8.74
CA GLY A 378 40.66 -33.34 8.98
C GLY A 378 39.61 -34.34 9.49
N SER A 379 39.86 -35.64 9.34
CA SER A 379 38.80 -36.67 9.24
C SER A 379 38.99 -37.93 10.10
N ALA A 380 37.86 -38.59 10.37
CA ALA A 380 37.64 -40.04 10.53
C ALA A 380 38.18 -40.83 11.75
N ASN A 381 37.28 -41.64 12.36
CA ASN A 381 37.44 -43.07 12.72
C ASN A 381 36.20 -43.61 13.51
N MET A 382 35.78 -44.89 13.45
CA MET A 382 36.04 -45.98 12.49
C MET A 382 35.04 -47.16 12.68
N GLY A 383 34.71 -47.90 11.60
CA GLY A 383 34.13 -49.27 11.62
C GLY A 383 32.60 -49.38 11.67
N THR A 384 31.91 -50.41 11.14
CA THR A 384 32.23 -51.64 10.34
C THR A 384 30.89 -52.21 9.77
N THR A 385 30.74 -53.08 8.74
CA THR A 385 31.63 -53.74 7.74
C THR A 385 30.81 -54.26 6.53
N MET A 386 31.43 -54.29 5.33
CA MET A 386 31.27 -55.24 4.20
C MET A 386 29.90 -55.88 3.84
N ALA A 387 29.35 -55.52 2.66
CA ALA A 387 29.05 -56.44 1.54
C ALA A 387 28.51 -55.70 0.28
N GLY A 388 28.85 -56.17 -0.94
CA GLY A 388 28.08 -55.94 -2.19
C GLY A 388 27.28 -57.21 -2.56
N VAL A 389 26.49 -57.31 -3.63
CA VAL A 389 26.28 -56.54 -4.89
C VAL A 389 24.78 -56.71 -5.26
N ASP A 390 24.07 -55.76 -5.86
CA ASP A 390 23.71 -55.71 -7.31
C ASP A 390 22.79 -54.48 -7.57
N PRO A 391 23.00 -53.67 -8.63
CA PRO A 391 22.20 -52.47 -8.90
C PRO A 391 20.94 -52.65 -9.77
N PHE A 392 20.54 -53.85 -10.22
CA PHE A 392 19.47 -53.97 -11.24
C PHE A 392 18.41 -55.09 -11.04
N THR A 393 17.65 -55.06 -9.94
CA THR A 393 16.17 -55.33 -9.90
C THR A 393 15.61 -55.21 -8.48
N GLY A 394 14.44 -54.56 -8.29
CA GLY A 394 13.65 -54.71 -7.06
C GLY A 394 12.89 -53.49 -6.53
N ASN A 395 11.60 -53.41 -6.84
CA ASN A 395 10.52 -52.80 -6.04
C ASN A 395 10.84 -51.57 -5.16
N SER A 396 10.98 -50.40 -5.80
CA SER A 396 10.57 -49.13 -5.19
C SER A 396 9.91 -48.24 -6.24
N ALA A 397 8.58 -48.35 -6.33
CA ALA A 397 7.78 -47.43 -7.13
C ALA A 397 7.91 -46.00 -6.55
N TYR A 398 8.06 -45.01 -7.42
CA TYR A 398 8.20 -43.61 -7.04
C TYR A 398 6.98 -43.13 -6.24
N ARG A 399 7.10 -43.09 -4.91
CA ARG A 399 6.32 -42.16 -4.10
C ARG A 399 6.96 -40.80 -4.26
N SER A 400 6.36 -39.94 -5.09
CA SER A 400 6.70 -38.52 -5.14
C SER A 400 6.69 -37.95 -3.73
N ALA A 401 7.82 -37.42 -3.28
CA ALA A 401 7.88 -36.74 -1.99
C ALA A 401 6.97 -35.52 -2.06
N ALA A 402 5.87 -35.53 -1.29
CA ALA A 402 5.00 -34.37 -1.18
C ALA A 402 5.82 -33.17 -0.70
N SER A 403 5.72 -32.04 -1.40
CA SER A 403 6.35 -30.79 -0.95
C SER A 403 5.83 -30.47 0.45
N LYS A 404 6.73 -30.35 1.42
CA LYS A 404 6.35 -29.98 2.79
C LYS A 404 5.95 -28.51 2.80
N THR A 405 4.65 -28.24 2.88
CA THR A 405 4.11 -26.90 3.07
C THR A 405 4.74 -26.27 4.32
N VAL A 406 5.61 -25.28 4.14
CA VAL A 406 6.36 -24.66 5.24
C VAL A 406 5.44 -23.71 5.99
N ASN A 407 5.08 -24.06 7.23
CA ASN A 407 4.32 -23.16 8.08
C ASN A 407 5.22 -22.03 8.61
N ILE A 408 5.04 -20.83 8.08
CA ILE A 408 5.73 -19.60 8.52
C ILE A 408 4.91 -18.77 9.53
N TYR A 409 3.65 -19.15 9.75
CA TYR A 409 2.68 -18.33 10.48
C TYR A 409 2.69 -18.62 11.97
N PHE A 410 2.67 -19.89 12.36
CA PHE A 410 2.51 -20.34 13.76
C PHE A 410 3.25 -21.67 14.00
N PRO A 411 3.57 -22.05 15.26
CA PRO A 411 3.33 -21.31 16.49
C PRO A 411 4.21 -20.08 16.65
N LYS A 412 3.63 -18.95 17.09
CA LYS A 412 4.40 -17.78 17.52
C LYS A 412 5.01 -18.05 18.89
N LYS A 413 6.28 -17.65 19.06
CA LYS A 413 7.09 -17.90 20.27
C LYS A 413 7.31 -16.66 21.12
N GLU A 414 7.01 -15.48 20.58
CA GLU A 414 7.23 -14.17 21.19
C GLU A 414 5.99 -13.29 20.99
N ALA A 415 5.83 -12.28 21.85
CA ALA A 415 4.67 -11.40 21.84
C ALA A 415 4.70 -10.46 20.63
N VAL A 416 3.53 -10.20 20.04
CA VAL A 416 3.35 -9.24 18.95
C VAL A 416 3.01 -7.87 19.54
N THR A 417 3.70 -6.84 19.07
CA THR A 417 3.74 -5.50 19.66
C THR A 417 3.14 -4.41 18.75
N PHE A 418 2.98 -3.21 19.31
CA PHE A 418 2.54 -1.99 18.62
C PHE A 418 3.57 -0.87 18.77
N ASP A 419 4.52 -0.82 17.84
CA ASP A 419 5.77 -0.06 17.99
C ASP A 419 5.79 1.29 17.26
N GLN A 420 4.94 1.48 16.25
CA GLN A 420 4.86 2.73 15.47
C GLN A 420 4.57 3.94 16.39
N ALA A 421 5.34 5.01 16.23
CA ALA A 421 5.26 6.22 17.04
C ALA A 421 5.46 7.47 16.18
N ASN A 422 4.80 8.58 16.54
CA ASN A 422 5.13 9.92 16.05
C ASN A 422 5.34 10.83 17.28
N PRO A 423 6.59 10.96 17.79
CA PRO A 423 6.86 11.71 19.01
C PRO A 423 6.38 13.15 18.95
N THR A 424 6.53 13.83 17.81
CA THR A 424 6.11 15.22 17.60
C THR A 424 4.60 15.39 17.75
N GLN A 425 3.79 14.51 17.14
CA GLN A 425 2.33 14.55 17.30
C GLN A 425 1.88 14.20 18.72
N ILE A 426 2.50 13.18 19.34
CA ILE A 426 2.19 12.76 20.71
C ILE A 426 2.46 13.92 21.70
N LEU A 427 3.63 14.54 21.61
CA LEU A 427 4.02 15.65 22.49
C LEU A 427 3.23 16.93 22.19
N GLY A 428 2.98 17.24 20.92
CA GLY A 428 2.11 18.35 20.53
C GLY A 428 0.72 18.24 21.16
N LYS A 429 0.08 17.06 21.03
CA LYS A 429 -1.25 16.83 21.59
C LYS A 429 -1.27 16.72 23.12
N LEU A 430 -0.20 16.20 23.73
CA LEU A 430 -0.01 16.23 25.18
C LEU A 430 0.06 17.67 25.72
N LYS A 431 0.86 18.53 25.08
CA LYS A 431 1.02 19.95 25.48
C LYS A 431 -0.25 20.76 25.25
N GLU A 432 -0.94 20.54 24.12
CA GLU A 432 -2.25 21.14 23.81
C GLU A 432 -3.29 20.81 24.89
N LEU A 433 -3.50 19.51 25.17
CA LEU A 433 -4.55 19.07 26.10
C LEU A 433 -4.18 19.26 27.58
N ASN A 434 -2.89 19.40 27.91
CA ASN A 434 -2.49 19.85 29.25
C ASN A 434 -3.04 21.26 29.55
N GLY A 435 -3.20 22.12 28.53
CA GLY A 435 -3.81 23.43 28.68
C GLY A 435 -5.25 23.37 29.22
N THR A 436 -5.99 22.31 28.88
CA THR A 436 -7.39 22.08 29.30
C THR A 436 -7.52 21.15 30.51
N ALA A 437 -6.42 20.60 31.03
CA ALA A 437 -6.45 19.73 32.20
C ALA A 437 -6.87 20.47 33.50
N PRO A 438 -7.65 19.85 34.40
CA PRO A 438 -7.96 20.41 35.71
C PRO A 438 -6.67 20.70 36.50
N GLU A 439 -6.60 21.84 37.18
CA GLU A 439 -5.36 22.34 37.83
C GLU A 439 -4.69 21.31 38.78
N GLU A 440 -5.47 20.49 39.49
CA GLU A 440 -4.96 19.40 40.36
C GLU A 440 -4.19 18.31 39.60
N LYS A 441 -4.54 18.07 38.33
CA LYS A 441 -3.98 17.02 37.46
C LYS A 441 -3.03 17.57 36.39
N LYS A 442 -3.04 18.89 36.19
CA LYS A 442 -2.23 19.62 35.22
C LYS A 442 -0.74 19.34 35.42
N LEU A 443 -0.03 19.19 34.32
CA LEU A 443 1.42 18.99 34.28
C LEU A 443 2.12 20.35 34.20
N THR A 444 3.21 20.49 34.93
CA THR A 444 4.13 21.63 34.81
C THR A 444 4.96 21.52 33.52
N GLU A 445 5.65 22.58 33.10
CA GLU A 445 6.57 22.47 31.95
C GLU A 445 7.72 21.48 32.24
N ASP A 446 8.20 21.42 33.49
CA ASP A 446 9.17 20.40 33.93
C ASP A 446 8.60 18.98 33.83
N ASP A 447 7.33 18.76 34.23
CA ASP A 447 6.63 17.47 34.04
C ASP A 447 6.58 17.08 32.56
N LEU A 448 6.24 18.03 31.68
CA LEU A 448 6.16 17.83 30.23
C LEU A 448 7.53 17.49 29.62
N ILE A 449 8.59 18.21 30.03
CA ILE A 449 9.99 17.93 29.66
C ILE A 449 10.43 16.53 30.15
N LEU A 450 9.97 16.10 31.32
CA LEU A 450 10.29 14.78 31.86
C LEU A 450 9.61 13.65 31.07
N LEU A 451 8.37 13.85 30.60
CA LEU A 451 7.68 12.93 29.67
C LEU A 451 8.32 12.93 28.27
N GLU A 452 8.72 14.10 27.76
CA GLU A 452 9.46 14.25 26.50
C GLU A 452 10.80 13.49 26.52
N LYS A 453 11.49 13.49 27.66
CA LYS A 453 12.68 12.66 27.91
C LYS A 453 12.38 11.15 27.94
N ILE A 454 11.24 10.71 28.50
CA ILE A 454 10.84 9.29 28.43
C ILE A 454 10.70 8.88 26.96
N LEU A 455 9.94 9.65 26.18
CA LEU A 455 9.64 9.32 24.78
C LEU A 455 10.91 9.33 23.92
N SER A 456 11.80 10.29 24.16
CA SER A 456 13.12 10.38 23.50
C SER A 456 14.02 9.18 23.82
N LEU A 457 14.09 8.77 25.09
CA LEU A 457 14.87 7.60 25.54
C LEU A 457 14.42 6.31 24.82
N ILE A 458 13.11 6.12 24.68
CA ILE A 458 12.50 4.96 24.01
C ILE A 458 12.75 4.99 22.50
N CYS A 459 12.45 6.12 21.84
CA CYS A 459 12.51 6.21 20.37
C CYS A 459 13.96 6.18 19.86
N ASN A 460 14.91 6.74 20.62
CA ASN A 460 16.33 6.74 20.27
C ASN A 460 17.08 5.47 20.75
N SER A 461 16.36 4.49 21.34
CA SER A 461 16.94 3.22 21.85
C SER A 461 18.13 3.42 22.80
N SER A 462 18.03 4.40 23.70
CA SER A 462 19.09 4.70 24.68
C SER A 462 19.26 3.58 25.72
N SER A 463 20.48 3.41 26.22
CA SER A 463 20.80 2.51 27.35
C SER A 463 20.55 3.15 28.72
N GLU A 464 20.16 4.42 28.75
CA GLU A 464 19.69 5.12 29.95
C GLU A 464 18.36 4.53 30.45
N LYS A 465 18.08 4.66 31.75
CA LYS A 465 16.86 4.14 32.38
C LYS A 465 15.95 5.29 32.82
N PRO A 466 14.64 5.25 32.52
CA PRO A 466 13.69 6.21 33.07
C PRO A 466 13.78 6.31 34.59
N THR A 467 13.74 7.53 35.11
CA THR A 467 13.82 7.79 36.56
C THR A 467 12.49 7.54 37.27
N ALA A 468 12.52 7.24 38.57
CA ALA A 468 11.29 7.05 39.35
C ALA A 468 10.34 8.27 39.29
N GLN A 469 10.89 9.49 39.23
CA GLN A 469 10.12 10.72 39.03
C GLN A 469 9.40 10.74 37.67
N GLN A 470 10.09 10.37 36.58
CA GLN A 470 9.48 10.24 35.25
C GLN A 470 8.34 9.23 35.23
N LEU A 471 8.50 8.08 35.89
CA LEU A 471 7.47 7.04 35.98
C LEU A 471 6.26 7.50 36.81
N GLN A 472 6.49 8.25 37.89
CA GLN A 472 5.43 8.86 38.70
C GLN A 472 4.65 9.95 37.92
N ILE A 473 5.34 10.74 37.08
CA ILE A 473 4.72 11.75 36.22
C ILE A 473 3.91 11.09 35.10
N LEU A 474 4.42 9.99 34.52
CA LEU A 474 3.65 9.18 33.57
C LEU A 474 2.40 8.59 34.23
N TRP A 475 2.50 8.10 35.46
CA TRP A 475 1.33 7.66 36.24
C TRP A 475 0.32 8.79 36.48
N LYS A 476 0.77 10.00 36.85
CA LYS A 476 -0.09 11.21 36.97
C LYS A 476 -0.81 11.52 35.65
N ALA A 477 -0.08 11.49 34.53
CA ALA A 477 -0.61 11.81 33.20
C ALA A 477 -1.64 10.80 32.69
N ILE A 478 -1.42 9.49 32.88
CA ILE A 478 -2.42 8.46 32.49
C ILE A 478 -3.65 8.43 33.40
N ASN A 479 -3.64 9.18 34.52
CA ASN A 479 -4.79 9.38 35.41
C ASN A 479 -5.56 10.69 35.11
N TRP A 480 -5.31 11.33 33.97
CA TRP A 480 -6.12 12.44 33.44
C TRP A 480 -7.58 12.03 33.11
N PRO A 481 -8.50 13.00 32.96
CA PRO A 481 -9.85 12.75 32.44
C PRO A 481 -9.87 12.03 31.07
N GLU A 482 -10.88 11.18 30.85
CA GLU A 482 -11.00 10.31 29.66
C GLU A 482 -10.97 11.06 28.32
N ASP A 483 -11.42 12.31 28.28
CA ASP A 483 -11.44 13.13 27.07
C ASP A 483 -10.06 13.65 26.65
N ILE A 484 -9.08 13.69 27.58
CA ILE A 484 -7.72 14.21 27.32
C ILE A 484 -6.58 13.24 27.58
N VAL A 485 -6.82 12.10 28.21
CA VAL A 485 -5.78 11.14 28.65
C VAL A 485 -5.00 10.46 27.52
N PHE A 486 -5.52 10.43 26.29
CA PHE A 486 -4.98 9.58 25.22
C PHE A 486 -3.51 9.83 24.82
N PRO A 487 -2.93 11.06 24.80
CA PRO A 487 -1.51 11.24 24.47
C PRO A 487 -0.59 10.63 25.54
N ALA A 488 -1.00 10.64 26.82
CA ALA A 488 -0.28 9.99 27.89
C ALA A 488 -0.33 8.46 27.79
N LEU A 489 -1.47 7.90 27.34
CA LEU A 489 -1.60 6.47 27.01
C LEU A 489 -0.73 6.08 25.80
N ASP A 490 -0.50 7.01 24.86
CA ASP A 490 0.38 6.76 23.71
C ASP A 490 1.86 6.67 24.13
N ILE A 491 2.32 7.58 25.00
CA ILE A 491 3.63 7.46 25.67
C ILE A 491 3.71 6.15 26.47
N LEU A 492 2.65 5.81 27.22
CA LEU A 492 2.59 4.60 28.03
C LEU A 492 2.78 3.34 27.18
N ARG A 493 2.00 3.14 26.10
CA ARG A 493 2.13 1.91 25.27
C ARG A 493 3.52 1.75 24.65
N LEU A 494 4.22 2.86 24.35
CA LEU A 494 5.58 2.81 23.82
C LEU A 494 6.58 2.48 24.94
N SER A 495 6.40 3.09 26.11
CA SER A 495 7.27 2.93 27.27
C SER A 495 7.20 1.57 27.96
N ILE A 496 6.02 0.92 28.02
CA ILE A 496 5.80 -0.31 28.80
C ILE A 496 6.59 -1.54 28.29
N LYS A 497 7.18 -1.45 27.09
CA LYS A 497 8.12 -2.42 26.53
C LYS A 497 9.51 -2.35 27.18
N HIS A 498 9.93 -1.16 27.63
CA HIS A 498 11.25 -0.97 28.23
C HIS A 498 11.29 -1.68 29.60
N PRO A 499 12.27 -2.56 29.89
CA PRO A 499 12.22 -3.45 31.06
C PRO A 499 11.96 -2.74 32.38
N ASN A 500 12.64 -1.62 32.64
CA ASN A 500 12.46 -0.87 33.89
C ASN A 500 11.07 -0.21 34.03
N VAL A 501 10.40 0.12 32.91
CA VAL A 501 9.00 0.60 32.94
C VAL A 501 8.06 -0.56 33.20
N ASN A 502 8.28 -1.69 32.51
CA ASN A 502 7.52 -2.93 32.68
C ASN A 502 7.58 -3.40 34.15
N ASP A 503 8.77 -3.48 34.74
CA ASP A 503 8.97 -3.88 36.14
C ASP A 503 8.36 -2.87 37.12
N ASN A 504 8.30 -1.57 36.80
CA ASN A 504 7.74 -0.55 37.69
C ASN A 504 6.21 -0.50 37.66
N PHE A 505 5.59 -0.65 36.48
CA PHE A 505 4.13 -0.63 36.32
C PHE A 505 3.48 -2.02 36.53
N CYS A 506 4.19 -3.12 36.25
CA CYS A 506 3.62 -4.49 36.27
C CYS A 506 4.09 -5.38 37.43
N ASN A 507 4.77 -4.86 38.45
CA ASN A 507 5.16 -5.66 39.61
C ASN A 507 3.95 -6.07 40.50
N GLU A 508 4.23 -6.98 41.42
CA GLU A 508 3.27 -7.62 42.33
C GLU A 508 2.62 -6.65 43.36
N LYS A 509 3.06 -5.38 43.44
CA LYS A 509 2.43 -4.34 44.30
C LYS A 509 1.49 -3.44 43.50
N GLU A 510 2.04 -2.73 42.51
CA GLU A 510 1.31 -1.69 41.77
C GLU A 510 0.52 -2.25 40.58
N GLY A 511 0.90 -3.42 40.08
CA GLY A 511 0.35 -4.01 38.84
C GLY A 511 -1.15 -4.25 38.86
N ALA A 512 -1.72 -4.61 40.02
CA ALA A 512 -3.17 -4.77 40.17
C ALA A 512 -3.92 -3.44 39.98
N GLN A 513 -3.39 -2.33 40.51
CA GLN A 513 -3.96 -1.00 40.33
C GLN A 513 -3.77 -0.52 38.88
N PHE A 514 -2.58 -0.72 38.31
CA PHE A 514 -2.29 -0.41 36.91
C PHE A 514 -3.24 -1.14 35.94
N SER A 515 -3.40 -2.45 36.10
CA SER A 515 -4.30 -3.24 35.27
C SER A 515 -5.77 -2.85 35.47
N SER A 516 -6.20 -2.59 36.70
CA SER A 516 -7.58 -2.15 36.98
C SER A 516 -7.89 -0.80 36.33
N HIS A 517 -6.95 0.14 36.38
CA HIS A 517 -7.07 1.44 35.72
C HIS A 517 -7.20 1.28 34.20
N LEU A 518 -6.30 0.55 33.56
CA LEU A 518 -6.36 0.31 32.11
C LEU A 518 -7.59 -0.51 31.69
N ILE A 519 -8.09 -1.43 32.52
CA ILE A 519 -9.35 -2.16 32.26
C ILE A 519 -10.55 -1.21 32.27
N SER A 520 -10.59 -0.20 33.15
CA SER A 520 -11.69 0.78 33.17
C SER A 520 -11.83 1.56 31.85
N LEU A 521 -10.71 1.79 31.16
CA LEU A 521 -10.66 2.43 29.84
C LEU A 521 -11.14 1.53 28.68
N LEU A 522 -11.40 0.24 28.94
CA LEU A 522 -12.01 -0.70 27.99
C LEU A 522 -13.55 -0.67 28.01
N ASN A 523 -14.17 0.15 28.86
CA ASN A 523 -15.62 0.38 28.86
C ASN A 523 -16.16 0.62 27.43
N PRO A 524 -17.10 -0.18 26.90
CA PRO A 524 -17.61 -0.03 25.53
C PRO A 524 -18.25 1.33 25.22
N LYS A 525 -18.66 2.10 26.23
CA LYS A 525 -19.21 3.47 26.08
C LYS A 525 -18.14 4.57 26.21
N GLY A 526 -16.90 4.21 26.53
CA GLY A 526 -15.75 5.13 26.65
C GLY A 526 -15.23 5.61 25.29
N LYS A 527 -14.12 6.37 25.32
CA LYS A 527 -13.50 6.91 24.09
C LYS A 527 -12.77 5.81 23.30
N PRO A 528 -13.01 5.64 21.98
CA PRO A 528 -12.30 4.65 21.16
C PRO A 528 -10.78 4.79 21.13
N ALA A 529 -10.23 6.00 21.32
CA ALA A 529 -8.79 6.22 21.45
C ALA A 529 -8.22 5.57 22.73
N ASN A 530 -8.93 5.69 23.86
CA ASN A 530 -8.53 5.12 25.14
C ASN A 530 -8.60 3.60 25.10
N GLN A 531 -9.71 3.05 24.58
CA GLN A 531 -9.90 1.61 24.36
C GLN A 531 -8.74 1.03 23.53
N LEU A 532 -8.41 1.68 22.40
CA LEU A 532 -7.32 1.26 21.50
C LEU A 532 -5.95 1.30 22.19
N LEU A 533 -5.62 2.41 22.87
CA LEU A 533 -4.31 2.58 23.50
C LEU A 533 -4.15 1.71 24.76
N ALA A 534 -5.22 1.45 25.52
CA ALA A 534 -5.22 0.49 26.62
C ALA A 534 -4.97 -0.95 26.10
N LEU A 535 -5.70 -1.40 25.06
CA LEU A 535 -5.45 -2.71 24.43
C LEU A 535 -4.00 -2.82 23.89
N ARG A 536 -3.50 -1.79 23.21
CA ARG A 536 -2.10 -1.74 22.72
C ARG A 536 -1.08 -1.76 23.85
N THR A 537 -1.36 -1.09 24.97
CA THR A 537 -0.53 -1.15 26.19
C THR A 537 -0.49 -2.57 26.73
N PHE A 538 -1.65 -3.22 26.91
CA PHE A 538 -1.73 -4.60 27.37
C PHE A 538 -0.99 -5.58 26.44
N CYS A 539 -1.09 -5.41 25.11
CA CYS A 539 -0.30 -6.20 24.16
C CYS A 539 1.21 -6.04 24.41
N ASN A 540 1.67 -4.79 24.58
CA ASN A 540 3.08 -4.46 24.80
C ASN A 540 3.59 -4.85 26.21
N CYS A 541 2.71 -5.04 27.21
CA CYS A 541 3.09 -5.58 28.52
C CYS A 541 3.75 -6.96 28.41
N PHE A 542 3.33 -7.81 27.46
CA PHE A 542 3.85 -9.18 27.28
C PHE A 542 5.33 -9.25 26.85
N VAL A 543 5.98 -8.12 26.53
CA VAL A 543 7.44 -8.09 26.25
C VAL A 543 8.26 -8.38 27.51
N GLY A 544 7.85 -7.86 28.67
CA GLY A 544 8.57 -8.03 29.94
C GLY A 544 7.99 -9.12 30.84
N GLN A 545 8.84 -9.70 31.70
CA GLN A 545 8.45 -10.82 32.57
C GLN A 545 7.42 -10.42 33.64
N ALA A 546 7.53 -9.20 34.19
CA ALA A 546 6.54 -8.65 35.12
C ALA A 546 5.17 -8.49 34.45
N GLY A 547 5.16 -7.91 33.24
CA GLY A 547 3.95 -7.77 32.42
C GLY A 547 3.32 -9.12 32.07
N GLN A 548 4.09 -10.12 31.64
CA GLN A 548 3.56 -11.47 31.40
C GLN A 548 2.90 -12.06 32.67
N LYS A 549 3.55 -11.98 33.85
CA LYS A 549 2.95 -12.42 35.12
C LYS A 549 1.63 -11.71 35.42
N LEU A 550 1.59 -10.38 35.26
CA LEU A 550 0.40 -9.57 35.52
C LEU A 550 -0.75 -9.88 34.56
N MET A 551 -0.46 -10.04 33.26
CA MET A 551 -1.48 -10.41 32.28
C MET A 551 -2.06 -11.80 32.56
N MET A 552 -1.24 -12.75 33.00
CA MET A 552 -1.71 -14.08 33.37
C MET A 552 -2.55 -14.09 34.66
N SER A 553 -2.27 -13.21 35.64
CA SER A 553 -3.08 -13.11 36.87
C SER A 553 -4.35 -12.27 36.73
N GLN A 554 -4.37 -11.30 35.81
CA GLN A 554 -5.55 -10.46 35.50
C GLN A 554 -6.38 -10.98 34.31
N ARG A 555 -6.00 -12.14 33.76
CA ARG A 555 -6.56 -12.81 32.57
C ARG A 555 -8.08 -12.72 32.46
N GLU A 556 -8.80 -13.16 33.49
CA GLU A 556 -10.27 -13.25 33.45
C GLU A 556 -10.95 -11.87 33.38
N SER A 557 -10.48 -10.92 34.19
CA SER A 557 -11.00 -9.55 34.17
C SER A 557 -10.70 -8.88 32.83
N LEU A 558 -9.45 -8.97 32.36
CA LEU A 558 -9.03 -8.34 31.11
C LEU A 558 -9.75 -8.94 29.89
N MET A 559 -9.82 -10.27 29.77
CA MET A 559 -10.52 -10.92 28.65
C MET A 559 -12.03 -10.63 28.67
N SER A 560 -12.66 -10.57 29.85
CA SER A 560 -14.09 -10.29 29.97
C SER A 560 -14.47 -8.88 29.53
N HIS A 561 -13.63 -7.87 29.78
CA HIS A 561 -13.87 -6.52 29.28
C HIS A 561 -13.44 -6.36 27.81
N ALA A 562 -12.28 -6.92 27.42
CA ALA A 562 -11.77 -6.80 26.06
C ALA A 562 -12.70 -7.45 25.01
N ILE A 563 -13.40 -8.54 25.35
CA ILE A 563 -14.35 -9.21 24.46
C ILE A 563 -15.68 -8.44 24.28
N GLU A 564 -15.98 -7.43 25.09
CA GLU A 564 -17.14 -6.55 24.85
C GLU A 564 -16.91 -5.61 23.67
N LEU A 565 -15.64 -5.25 23.40
CA LEU A 565 -15.25 -4.33 22.33
C LEU A 565 -15.34 -4.94 20.91
N LYS A 566 -15.66 -6.23 20.77
CA LYS A 566 -15.82 -6.93 19.48
C LYS A 566 -16.97 -6.42 18.60
N SER A 567 -17.91 -5.70 19.20
CA SER A 567 -19.16 -5.27 18.54
C SER A 567 -19.06 -3.90 17.86
N GLY A 568 -17.88 -3.27 17.87
CA GLY A 568 -17.64 -1.99 17.21
C GLY A 568 -17.36 -2.14 15.70
N SER A 569 -17.33 -1.02 14.98
CA SER A 569 -16.86 -0.96 13.58
C SER A 569 -15.37 -0.60 13.45
N ASN A 570 -14.67 -0.38 14.57
CA ASN A 570 -13.30 0.13 14.58
C ASN A 570 -12.27 -0.99 14.38
N LYS A 571 -11.81 -1.17 13.13
CA LYS A 571 -10.79 -2.17 12.77
C LYS A 571 -9.53 -2.13 13.63
N ASN A 572 -9.08 -0.96 14.08
CA ASN A 572 -7.87 -0.85 14.91
C ASN A 572 -8.06 -1.48 16.30
N ILE A 573 -9.27 -1.39 16.86
CA ILE A 573 -9.63 -2.05 18.14
C ILE A 573 -9.69 -3.56 17.93
N HIS A 574 -10.23 -4.04 16.81
CA HIS A 574 -10.26 -5.48 16.49
C HIS A 574 -8.85 -6.05 16.27
N ILE A 575 -7.96 -5.33 15.60
CA ILE A 575 -6.55 -5.71 15.44
C ILE A 575 -5.85 -5.75 16.81
N ALA A 576 -6.11 -4.80 17.70
CA ALA A 576 -5.55 -4.79 19.05
C ALA A 576 -6.09 -5.93 19.93
N LEU A 577 -7.40 -6.20 19.89
CA LEU A 577 -8.03 -7.33 20.57
C LEU A 577 -7.47 -8.67 20.08
N ALA A 578 -7.40 -8.87 18.76
CA ALA A 578 -6.80 -10.06 18.16
C ALA A 578 -5.33 -10.25 18.53
N THR A 579 -4.57 -9.16 18.63
CA THR A 579 -3.16 -9.19 19.09
C THR A 579 -3.05 -9.56 20.57
N LEU A 580 -3.97 -9.08 21.41
CA LEU A 580 -4.01 -9.44 22.83
C LEU A 580 -4.29 -10.94 23.01
N THR A 581 -5.28 -11.47 22.30
CA THR A 581 -5.61 -12.91 22.29
C THR A 581 -4.47 -13.77 21.71
N LEU A 582 -3.74 -13.26 20.70
CA LEU A 582 -2.51 -13.89 20.21
C LEU A 582 -1.42 -13.93 21.29
N ASN A 583 -1.18 -12.84 22.01
CA ASN A 583 -0.14 -12.80 23.04
C ASN A 583 -0.45 -13.73 24.23
N TYR A 584 -1.71 -13.84 24.65
CA TYR A 584 -2.14 -14.91 25.55
C TYR A 584 -1.90 -16.30 24.96
N SER A 585 -2.19 -16.51 23.67
CA SER A 585 -1.96 -17.80 23.00
C SER A 585 -0.47 -18.16 22.91
N VAL A 586 0.43 -17.19 22.78
CA VAL A 586 1.89 -17.38 22.87
C VAL A 586 2.32 -17.80 24.28
N CYS A 587 1.73 -17.23 25.33
CA CYS A 587 1.95 -17.68 26.71
C CYS A 587 1.43 -19.10 26.92
N PHE A 588 0.21 -19.41 26.49
CA PHE A 588 -0.37 -20.75 26.66
C PHE A 588 0.23 -21.83 25.77
N HIS A 589 0.84 -21.51 24.61
CA HIS A 589 1.61 -22.50 23.85
C HIS A 589 2.85 -23.00 24.63
N LYS A 590 3.39 -22.20 25.55
CA LYS A 590 4.52 -22.57 26.44
C LYS A 590 4.08 -23.28 27.73
N ASP A 591 2.78 -23.50 27.93
CA ASP A 591 2.18 -23.98 29.17
C ASP A 591 1.17 -25.11 28.91
N HIS A 592 0.90 -25.95 29.90
CA HIS A 592 -0.10 -27.02 29.84
C HIS A 592 -1.43 -26.62 30.50
N ASN A 593 -1.66 -25.32 30.69
CA ASN A 593 -2.88 -24.74 31.26
C ASN A 593 -4.08 -24.83 30.29
N ILE A 594 -4.76 -25.98 30.30
CA ILE A 594 -5.91 -26.30 29.43
C ILE A 594 -7.06 -25.28 29.62
N GLU A 595 -7.30 -24.78 30.83
CA GLU A 595 -8.33 -23.78 31.10
C GLU A 595 -8.04 -22.46 30.38
N GLY A 596 -6.78 -21.98 30.43
CA GLY A 596 -6.35 -20.81 29.68
C GLY A 596 -6.50 -20.99 28.17
N LYS A 597 -6.22 -22.20 27.65
CA LYS A 597 -6.48 -22.56 26.24
C LYS A 597 -7.98 -22.55 25.93
N ALA A 598 -8.83 -23.06 26.82
CA ALA A 598 -10.29 -23.04 26.67
C ALA A 598 -10.83 -21.60 26.59
N GLN A 599 -10.38 -20.72 27.48
CA GLN A 599 -10.77 -19.31 27.46
C GLN A 599 -10.30 -18.62 26.18
N CYS A 600 -9.06 -18.86 25.73
CA CYS A 600 -8.56 -18.29 24.49
C CYS A 600 -9.31 -18.80 23.25
N LEU A 601 -9.61 -20.10 23.15
CA LEU A 601 -10.44 -20.64 22.06
C LEU A 601 -11.85 -20.05 22.04
N SER A 602 -12.46 -19.86 23.21
CA SER A 602 -13.76 -19.20 23.35
C SER A 602 -13.73 -17.73 22.88
N VAL A 603 -12.71 -16.97 23.28
CA VAL A 603 -12.49 -15.58 22.82
C VAL A 603 -12.25 -15.54 21.30
N ILE A 604 -11.38 -16.41 20.77
CA ILE A 604 -11.09 -16.50 19.33
C ILE A 604 -12.37 -16.76 18.54
N SER A 605 -13.12 -17.80 18.91
CA SER A 605 -14.38 -18.16 18.25
C SER A 605 -15.36 -16.99 18.28
N THR A 606 -15.62 -16.43 19.47
CA THR A 606 -16.58 -15.33 19.67
C THR A 606 -16.23 -14.06 18.86
N VAL A 607 -14.94 -13.78 18.61
CA VAL A 607 -14.53 -12.62 17.79
C VAL A 607 -14.57 -12.95 16.29
N LEU A 608 -14.29 -14.19 15.87
CA LEU A 608 -14.37 -14.66 14.48
C LEU A 608 -15.81 -14.75 13.92
N GLU A 609 -16.83 -14.64 14.77
CA GLU A 609 -18.23 -14.47 14.36
C GLU A 609 -18.52 -13.06 13.80
N VAL A 610 -17.90 -12.03 14.39
CA VAL A 610 -18.26 -10.61 14.17
C VAL A 610 -17.20 -9.80 13.42
N VAL A 611 -15.93 -10.23 13.43
CA VAL A 611 -14.84 -9.49 12.82
C VAL A 611 -14.87 -9.57 11.29
N GLN A 612 -14.85 -8.40 10.65
CA GLN A 612 -14.77 -8.25 9.18
C GLN A 612 -13.36 -7.87 8.69
N ASP A 613 -12.53 -7.30 9.57
CA ASP A 613 -11.16 -6.91 9.22
C ASP A 613 -10.26 -8.14 9.06
N LEU A 614 -9.57 -8.23 7.93
CA LEU A 614 -8.79 -9.40 7.55
C LEU A 614 -7.41 -9.48 8.24
N GLU A 615 -6.87 -8.37 8.75
CA GLU A 615 -5.65 -8.39 9.58
C GLU A 615 -5.96 -8.86 11.00
N ALA A 616 -7.09 -8.42 11.58
CA ALA A 616 -7.60 -8.96 12.84
C ALA A 616 -7.96 -10.45 12.70
N THR A 617 -8.63 -10.84 11.61
CA THR A 617 -8.91 -12.25 11.26
C THR A 617 -7.62 -13.07 11.17
N PHE A 618 -6.61 -12.58 10.43
CA PHE A 618 -5.32 -13.23 10.31
C PHE A 618 -4.65 -13.44 11.68
N ARG A 619 -4.68 -12.43 12.56
CA ARG A 619 -4.12 -12.54 13.92
C ARG A 619 -4.87 -13.55 14.79
N LEU A 620 -6.18 -13.67 14.66
CA LEU A 620 -6.99 -14.69 15.35
C LEU A 620 -6.71 -16.10 14.82
N LEU A 621 -6.47 -16.27 13.52
CA LEU A 621 -6.02 -17.53 12.92
C LEU A 621 -4.61 -17.89 13.42
N VAL A 622 -3.66 -16.94 13.45
CA VAL A 622 -2.32 -17.16 14.00
C VAL A 622 -2.37 -17.48 15.51
N ALA A 623 -3.30 -16.89 16.26
CA ALA A 623 -3.56 -17.21 17.66
C ALA A 623 -4.04 -18.65 17.83
N LEU A 624 -5.09 -19.04 17.07
CA LEU A 624 -5.65 -20.39 17.05
C LEU A 624 -4.59 -21.44 16.70
N GLY A 625 -3.86 -21.23 15.61
CA GLY A 625 -2.79 -22.11 15.17
C GLY A 625 -1.69 -22.25 16.23
N THR A 626 -1.27 -21.14 16.84
CA THR A 626 -0.28 -21.16 17.94
C THR A 626 -0.79 -21.94 19.16
N LEU A 627 -2.08 -21.81 19.49
CA LEU A 627 -2.69 -22.42 20.66
C LEU A 627 -2.86 -23.94 20.55
N ILE A 628 -3.11 -24.45 19.33
CA ILE A 628 -3.30 -25.89 19.06
C ILE A 628 -2.04 -26.61 18.56
N SER A 629 -1.00 -25.88 18.15
CA SER A 629 0.28 -26.47 17.74
C SER A 629 0.87 -27.33 18.86
N ASP A 630 1.21 -28.57 18.50
CA ASP A 630 1.85 -29.57 19.35
C ASP A 630 1.04 -29.99 20.61
N ASP A 631 -0.26 -29.63 20.70
CA ASP A 631 -1.15 -29.97 21.81
C ASP A 631 -2.45 -30.65 21.34
N LEU A 632 -2.51 -31.98 21.50
CA LEU A 632 -3.67 -32.80 21.13
C LEU A 632 -4.94 -32.47 21.94
N ASN A 633 -4.82 -31.98 23.18
CA ASN A 633 -5.98 -31.59 23.99
C ASN A 633 -6.56 -30.28 23.47
N ALA A 634 -5.71 -29.32 23.10
CA ALA A 634 -6.14 -28.07 22.48
C ALA A 634 -6.77 -28.30 21.10
N VAL A 635 -6.25 -29.23 20.29
CA VAL A 635 -6.88 -29.68 19.03
C VAL A 635 -8.27 -30.28 19.28
N GLN A 636 -8.43 -31.18 20.25
CA GLN A 636 -9.74 -31.77 20.57
C GLN A 636 -10.74 -30.72 21.07
N LEU A 637 -10.28 -29.74 21.86
CA LEU A 637 -11.10 -28.66 22.39
C LEU A 637 -11.54 -27.66 21.30
N ALA A 638 -10.66 -27.35 20.34
CA ALA A 638 -11.03 -26.51 19.19
C ALA A 638 -12.11 -27.19 18.31
N LYS A 639 -12.03 -28.53 18.15
CA LYS A 639 -13.06 -29.33 17.46
C LYS A 639 -14.39 -29.37 18.22
N SER A 640 -14.38 -29.53 19.54
CA SER A 640 -15.62 -29.55 20.33
C SER A 640 -16.33 -28.19 20.36
N LEU A 641 -15.60 -27.10 20.10
CA LEU A 641 -16.12 -25.74 19.90
C LEU A 641 -16.49 -25.44 18.42
N GLY A 642 -16.38 -26.41 17.50
CA GLY A 642 -16.76 -26.26 16.09
C GLY A 642 -15.90 -25.28 15.27
N VAL A 643 -14.70 -24.96 15.74
CA VAL A 643 -13.86 -23.89 15.18
C VAL A 643 -13.41 -24.23 13.75
N ASP A 644 -13.21 -25.50 13.42
CA ASP A 644 -12.94 -25.99 12.06
C ASP A 644 -13.99 -25.48 11.04
N SER A 645 -15.27 -25.59 11.40
CA SER A 645 -16.40 -25.26 10.55
C SER A 645 -16.62 -23.75 10.50
N GLN A 646 -16.31 -23.04 11.60
CA GLN A 646 -16.32 -21.58 11.66
C GLN A 646 -15.23 -20.96 10.76
N ILE A 647 -13.99 -21.47 10.80
CA ILE A 647 -12.88 -20.89 10.03
C ILE A 647 -12.89 -21.28 8.55
N LYS A 648 -13.63 -22.32 8.16
CA LYS A 648 -13.64 -22.87 6.79
C LYS A 648 -13.89 -21.81 5.70
N LYS A 649 -14.70 -20.78 5.99
CA LYS A 649 -14.96 -19.62 5.12
C LYS A 649 -13.69 -18.82 4.75
N TYR A 650 -12.67 -18.83 5.62
CA TYR A 650 -11.40 -18.13 5.39
C TYR A 650 -10.43 -18.91 4.50
N ALA A 651 -10.58 -20.23 4.33
CA ALA A 651 -9.76 -21.03 3.42
C ALA A 651 -10.00 -20.70 1.93
N SER A 652 -11.06 -19.95 1.63
CA SER A 652 -11.43 -19.42 0.30
C SER A 652 -11.22 -17.91 0.14
N VAL A 653 -10.63 -17.21 1.13
CA VAL A 653 -10.25 -15.79 0.96
C VAL A 653 -9.10 -15.70 -0.04
N SER A 654 -9.26 -14.89 -1.09
CA SER A 654 -8.21 -14.57 -2.05
C SER A 654 -7.20 -13.63 -1.39
N GLU A 655 -7.57 -12.38 -1.12
CA GLU A 655 -6.67 -11.38 -0.52
C GLU A 655 -7.07 -10.95 0.91
N PRO A 656 -6.09 -10.75 1.84
CA PRO A 656 -4.67 -11.03 1.67
C PRO A 656 -4.39 -12.54 1.80
N ALA A 657 -3.66 -13.12 0.83
CA ALA A 657 -3.44 -14.58 0.72
C ALA A 657 -3.04 -15.30 2.03
N LYS A 658 -2.26 -14.62 2.88
CA LYS A 658 -1.87 -15.06 4.23
C LYS A 658 -3.04 -15.54 5.12
N VAL A 659 -4.25 -15.03 4.91
CA VAL A 659 -5.47 -15.46 5.63
C VAL A 659 -5.84 -16.89 5.24
N SER A 660 -5.94 -17.19 3.94
CA SER A 660 -6.36 -18.51 3.48
C SER A 660 -5.25 -19.56 3.58
N GLU A 661 -3.99 -19.17 3.42
CA GLU A 661 -2.84 -20.04 3.69
C GLU A 661 -2.75 -20.43 5.18
N CYS A 662 -2.82 -19.46 6.10
CA CYS A 662 -2.84 -19.74 7.52
C CYS A 662 -4.07 -20.58 7.92
N CYS A 663 -5.25 -20.30 7.36
CA CYS A 663 -6.46 -21.08 7.60
C CYS A 663 -6.31 -22.54 7.14
N ARG A 664 -5.81 -22.78 5.91
CA ARG A 664 -5.56 -24.14 5.38
C ARG A 664 -4.57 -24.92 6.24
N LEU A 665 -3.53 -24.26 6.79
CA LEU A 665 -2.58 -24.89 7.70
C LEU A 665 -3.22 -25.29 9.03
N ILE A 666 -4.16 -24.51 9.57
CA ILE A 666 -4.93 -24.85 10.78
C ILE A 666 -5.89 -26.01 10.50
N LEU A 667 -6.58 -26.00 9.35
CA LEU A 667 -7.45 -27.08 8.87
C LEU A 667 -6.72 -28.37 8.49
N ASN A 668 -5.39 -28.42 8.61
CA ASN A 668 -4.60 -29.66 8.54
C ASN A 668 -4.22 -30.19 9.95
N LEU A 669 -4.44 -29.41 11.01
CA LEU A 669 -4.29 -29.82 12.42
C LEU A 669 -5.63 -30.17 13.07
N LEU A 670 -6.71 -29.54 12.59
CA LEU A 670 -8.10 -29.88 12.90
C LEU A 670 -8.61 -30.98 11.96
#